data_AF-A0AAJ4XVB7-F1
#
_entry.id   AF-A0AAJ4XVB7-F1
#
_cell.length_a   1.000
_cell.length_b   1.000
_cell.length_c   1.000
_cell.angle_alpha   90.00
_cell.angle_beta   90.00
_cell.angle_gamma   90.00
#
_symmetry.space_group_name_H-M   'P 1'
#
loop_
_entity.id
_entity.type
_entity.pdbx_description
1 polymer ?
#
loop_
_entity_poly.entity_id
_entity_poly.type
_entity_poly.pdbx_seq_one_letter_code
_entity_poly.pdbx_strand_id
1 'polypeptide(L)'
;MRPLRIGAGTVKALAAATVVFAAMLPVQPAYAATTNFYIDPVNGSDSNSGTSTAAAFKTVQAAKAAVRAINANMSDDIVVNLRGGTYPLTTPITFGTSDSGTNGHTVVYQAYNGETPVITGGKAVTGWTAASNGEYKASVGSLNFRQLYVNGVRATRARFPDVGSDFQLQGSDKPNKLLKVLSSQVSNWDHLSQVEMMLETQWGESFLRLKSISSNNGTASVSIQDHEAGILFQRPWPQLSDGSPLHFENAHEFLNEPGEFYVDTAAQTVYYKPRPGEDMSTATVQAPALETLVDVKGTNLDSPAHDLRFSGITFTRTTWMEPTDNGYLNAQGGNYNISADNSNNQFVGRPPAGVQAANADHVSFTGNTFTQMGSTALDLSHGVHDSAVTGNLISDIAGNGIMVGKFSDPTVEYHSVYNPPTTPAGEDAREVVKNVTVKNNLITRTGEDYLGTAGINAGFVNSTTIDHNDISDTPWAGISLGWGWQSAANAEGNNSVSFNRIGNVMNRLCDSAGIYHLSNDPGTVFNGNYIHDVIRGPAACGSPVHGIYLDEGSNNMTLSNNVLSHTDGFINQNRNGSNVTLTNNTTSGDTVIKASGLESAYQGLAAKLNLAYNKSASSSSVYGSGWSAANAVDNDSSTGWSPTASDSTAWWQVDLGQAYQLGQFSLTTRQDLDQSETRGKFEIRASNDPSFGTYTVLGRQTDTLPLASTLTGNVDVRQKFRYVRVAKTDGAYFFIADFGVQQAGGALEDSTGTPNLNPSTYYTIKNVNSGQLMDVYGWSTADGGSVVQWPSTGGANQQWNIVPVSGQLYKIVNRNSGKVLDVNAASHWRGTTLQQYTYGGGNNQLWYFEPTSDGYLIRNFENRQILEVSNGSTANGAAIDQWMPLNQSNQAWTIQ
;
A
#
# COMPACT_ATOMS: atom_id res chain seq x y z
N MET A 1 -54.96 -43.08 30.30
CA MET A 1 -55.55 -44.27 29.64
C MET A 1 -54.69 -44.62 28.43
N ARG A 2 -54.27 -45.88 28.31
CA ARG A 2 -53.55 -46.52 27.18
C ARG A 2 -54.42 -46.55 25.89
N PRO A 3 -53.96 -47.01 24.69
CA PRO A 3 -52.62 -46.99 24.06
C PRO A 3 -52.59 -46.84 22.48
N LEU A 4 -51.36 -46.74 21.90
CA LEU A 4 -50.81 -47.25 20.61
C LEU A 4 -51.62 -47.22 19.26
N ARG A 5 -50.98 -46.76 18.16
CA ARG A 5 -50.39 -47.60 17.07
C ARG A 5 -49.78 -46.80 15.88
N ILE A 6 -48.51 -47.13 15.60
CA ILE A 6 -47.73 -47.29 14.35
C ILE A 6 -48.36 -46.84 13.00
N GLY A 7 -47.57 -46.09 12.22
CA GLY A 7 -47.67 -46.02 10.76
C GLY A 7 -46.34 -45.58 10.14
N ALA A 8 -45.56 -46.55 9.65
CA ALA A 8 -44.37 -46.29 8.84
C ALA A 8 -44.80 -45.76 7.46
N GLY A 9 -44.24 -44.62 7.05
CA GLY A 9 -44.44 -44.03 5.72
C GLY A 9 -43.12 -43.53 5.19
N THR A 10 -42.55 -44.29 4.25
CA THR A 10 -41.39 -43.95 3.43
C THR A 10 -41.60 -42.63 2.69
N VAL A 11 -40.88 -41.57 3.07
CA VAL A 11 -40.76 -40.35 2.25
C VAL A 11 -39.54 -40.51 1.34
N LYS A 12 -39.81 -40.59 0.04
CA LYS A 12 -38.80 -40.58 -1.01
C LYS A 12 -37.96 -39.31 -0.88
N ALA A 13 -36.64 -39.48 -0.85
CA ALA A 13 -35.68 -38.40 -0.98
C ALA A 13 -35.91 -37.66 -2.30
N LEU A 14 -36.33 -36.40 -2.22
CA LEU A 14 -36.13 -35.44 -3.30
C LEU A 14 -34.69 -34.95 -3.12
N ALA A 15 -33.79 -35.43 -3.97
CA ALA A 15 -32.47 -34.84 -4.11
C ALA A 15 -32.66 -33.42 -4.64
N ALA A 16 -32.70 -32.44 -3.74
CA ALA A 16 -32.47 -31.06 -4.12
C ALA A 16 -31.00 -30.97 -4.51
N ALA A 17 -30.74 -30.92 -5.81
CA ALA A 17 -29.43 -30.56 -6.33
C ALA A 17 -29.13 -29.15 -5.79
N THR A 18 -28.26 -29.09 -4.80
CA THR A 18 -27.69 -27.84 -4.30
C THR A 18 -26.87 -27.26 -5.44
N VAL A 19 -27.46 -26.32 -6.18
CA VAL A 19 -26.72 -25.49 -7.12
C VAL A 19 -25.80 -24.63 -6.27
N VAL A 20 -24.53 -25.03 -6.21
CA VAL A 20 -23.44 -24.19 -5.72
C VAL A 20 -23.38 -23.01 -6.68
N PHE A 21 -23.96 -21.87 -6.30
CA PHE A 21 -23.63 -20.61 -6.92
C PHE A 21 -22.18 -20.32 -6.54
N ALA A 22 -21.25 -20.64 -7.43
CA ALA A 22 -20.00 -19.91 -7.44
C ALA A 22 -20.41 -18.45 -7.60
N ALA A 23 -20.11 -17.60 -6.62
CA ALA A 23 -20.16 -16.16 -6.77
C ALA A 23 -19.09 -15.79 -7.80
N MET A 24 -19.41 -16.02 -9.08
CA MET A 24 -18.75 -15.33 -10.17
C MET A 24 -18.99 -13.85 -9.89
N LEU A 25 -17.95 -13.03 -10.03
CA LEU A 25 -18.13 -11.61 -10.32
C LEU A 25 -19.36 -11.50 -11.25
N PRO A 26 -20.28 -10.54 -11.07
CA PRO A 26 -21.13 -10.19 -12.18
C PRO A 26 -20.15 -9.89 -13.31
N VAL A 27 -20.06 -10.83 -14.24
CA VAL A 27 -19.54 -10.57 -15.56
C VAL A 27 -20.48 -9.47 -16.00
N GLN A 28 -20.00 -8.21 -15.93
CA GLN A 28 -20.68 -7.10 -16.57
C GLN A 28 -21.06 -7.66 -17.94
N PRO A 29 -22.37 -7.80 -18.24
CA PRO A 29 -22.78 -8.51 -19.43
C PRO A 29 -22.03 -7.87 -20.58
N ALA A 30 -21.26 -8.69 -21.31
CA ALA A 30 -20.44 -8.20 -22.40
C ALA A 30 -21.32 -7.32 -23.28
N TYR A 31 -20.85 -6.11 -23.59
CA TYR A 31 -21.61 -5.23 -24.46
C TYR A 31 -21.82 -5.98 -25.77
N ALA A 32 -23.08 -6.07 -26.18
CA ALA A 32 -23.48 -6.74 -27.40
C ALA A 32 -23.98 -5.68 -28.35
N ALA A 33 -23.34 -5.58 -29.50
CA ALA A 33 -23.79 -4.76 -30.59
C ALA A 33 -23.87 -5.58 -31.87
N THR A 34 -24.56 -5.05 -32.86
CA THR A 34 -24.58 -5.58 -34.22
C THR A 34 -23.20 -5.53 -34.88
N THR A 35 -22.38 -4.52 -34.54
CA THR A 35 -21.02 -4.35 -35.09
C THR A 35 -19.97 -4.79 -34.09
N ASN A 36 -19.25 -5.87 -34.42
CA ASN A 36 -18.17 -6.42 -33.59
C ASN A 36 -16.85 -6.51 -34.36
N PHE A 37 -15.78 -6.09 -33.70
CA PHE A 37 -14.41 -6.43 -34.07
C PHE A 37 -13.77 -7.34 -33.03
N TYR A 38 -12.77 -8.10 -33.44
CA TYR A 38 -12.03 -9.04 -32.61
C TYR A 38 -10.53 -8.82 -32.77
N ILE A 39 -9.80 -8.93 -31.68
CA ILE A 39 -8.33 -8.87 -31.64
C ILE A 39 -7.82 -10.15 -30.96
N ASP A 40 -6.88 -10.85 -31.59
CA ASP A 40 -6.17 -12.00 -31.04
C ASP A 40 -4.65 -11.76 -31.16
N PRO A 41 -3.92 -11.60 -30.03
CA PRO A 41 -2.51 -11.22 -30.07
C PRO A 41 -1.61 -12.38 -30.52
N VAL A 42 -2.12 -13.62 -30.46
CA VAL A 42 -1.39 -14.84 -30.78
C VAL A 42 -1.67 -15.27 -32.22
N ASN A 43 -2.94 -15.35 -32.60
CA ASN A 43 -3.38 -15.94 -33.87
C ASN A 43 -3.88 -14.92 -34.90
N GLY A 44 -4.08 -13.66 -34.50
CA GLY A 44 -4.60 -12.60 -35.36
C GLY A 44 -3.59 -12.07 -36.39
N SER A 45 -4.10 -11.34 -37.37
CA SER A 45 -3.32 -10.58 -38.36
C SER A 45 -3.97 -9.23 -38.62
N ASP A 46 -3.17 -8.16 -38.69
CA ASP A 46 -3.68 -6.81 -38.99
C ASP A 46 -4.13 -6.64 -40.45
N SER A 47 -3.88 -7.64 -41.30
CA SER A 47 -4.45 -7.74 -42.65
C SER A 47 -5.87 -8.31 -42.68
N ASN A 48 -6.37 -8.85 -41.56
CA ASN A 48 -7.70 -9.44 -41.50
C ASN A 48 -8.79 -8.36 -41.43
N SER A 49 -10.06 -8.75 -41.58
CA SER A 49 -11.21 -7.84 -41.45
C SER A 49 -11.56 -7.50 -40.00
N GLY A 50 -11.13 -8.32 -39.04
CA GLY A 50 -11.50 -8.21 -37.63
C GLY A 50 -12.92 -8.64 -37.30
N THR A 51 -13.75 -9.05 -38.27
CA THR A 51 -15.20 -9.23 -38.08
C THR A 51 -15.62 -10.59 -37.48
N SER A 52 -14.67 -11.45 -37.17
CA SER A 52 -14.89 -12.72 -36.45
C SER A 52 -13.62 -13.13 -35.70
N THR A 53 -13.74 -14.06 -34.74
CA THR A 53 -12.56 -14.60 -34.03
C THR A 53 -11.57 -15.30 -34.96
N ALA A 54 -12.03 -15.93 -36.06
CA ALA A 54 -11.17 -16.56 -37.06
C ALA A 54 -10.45 -15.57 -37.98
N ALA A 55 -10.96 -14.34 -38.07
CA ALA A 55 -10.39 -13.25 -38.86
C ALA A 55 -10.06 -12.04 -37.97
N ALA A 56 -9.59 -12.29 -36.75
CA ALA A 56 -9.27 -11.24 -35.78
C ALA A 56 -8.05 -10.40 -36.21
N PHE A 57 -8.04 -9.13 -35.85
CA PHE A 57 -6.84 -8.29 -35.89
C PHE A 57 -5.78 -8.83 -34.93
N LYS A 58 -4.52 -8.43 -35.12
CA LYS A 58 -3.46 -8.75 -34.15
C LYS A 58 -3.30 -7.66 -33.10
N THR A 59 -3.50 -6.41 -33.49
CA THR A 59 -3.23 -5.23 -32.65
C THR A 59 -4.47 -4.39 -32.38
N VAL A 60 -4.45 -3.66 -31.26
CA VAL A 60 -5.50 -2.69 -30.92
C VAL A 60 -5.52 -1.53 -31.91
N GLN A 61 -4.36 -1.16 -32.46
CA GLN A 61 -4.20 -0.09 -33.43
C GLN A 61 -4.95 -0.40 -34.74
N ALA A 62 -4.86 -1.63 -35.24
CA ALA A 62 -5.59 -2.06 -36.44
C ALA A 62 -7.11 -2.03 -36.22
N ALA A 63 -7.58 -2.54 -35.07
CA ALA A 63 -9.00 -2.49 -34.73
C ALA A 63 -9.51 -1.05 -34.58
N LYS A 64 -8.75 -0.16 -33.92
CA LYS A 64 -9.09 1.27 -33.81
C LYS A 64 -9.20 1.93 -35.19
N ALA A 65 -8.29 1.63 -36.11
CA ALA A 65 -8.38 2.14 -37.48
C ALA A 65 -9.67 1.65 -38.20
N ALA A 66 -10.07 0.40 -37.97
CA ALA A 66 -11.32 -0.14 -38.51
C ALA A 66 -12.57 0.52 -37.90
N VAL A 67 -12.57 0.79 -36.59
CA VAL A 67 -13.64 1.56 -35.92
C VAL A 67 -13.76 2.95 -36.54
N ARG A 68 -12.63 3.67 -36.67
CA ARG A 68 -12.58 5.04 -37.23
C ARG A 68 -13.12 5.13 -38.66
N ALA A 69 -13.08 4.03 -39.41
CA ALA A 69 -13.63 3.99 -40.76
C ALA A 69 -15.18 4.00 -40.80
N ILE A 70 -15.85 3.68 -39.70
CA ILE A 70 -17.30 3.46 -39.65
C ILE A 70 -18.03 4.23 -38.53
N ASN A 71 -17.32 4.82 -37.59
CA ASN A 71 -17.92 5.47 -36.41
C ASN A 71 -18.55 6.85 -36.68
N ALA A 72 -18.51 7.38 -37.90
CA ALA A 72 -19.09 8.69 -38.22
C ALA A 72 -20.64 8.72 -38.28
N ASN A 73 -21.28 7.56 -38.51
CA ASN A 73 -22.74 7.45 -38.63
C ASN A 73 -23.23 6.19 -37.89
N MET A 74 -22.94 6.09 -36.59
CA MET A 74 -23.33 4.93 -35.80
C MET A 74 -24.86 4.83 -35.70
N SER A 75 -25.36 3.60 -35.70
CA SER A 75 -26.78 3.25 -35.45
C SER A 75 -26.95 2.23 -34.31
N ASP A 76 -25.81 1.81 -33.75
CA ASP A 76 -25.64 0.91 -32.63
C ASP A 76 -24.23 1.14 -32.06
N ASP A 77 -23.93 0.62 -30.88
CA ASP A 77 -22.58 0.63 -30.32
C ASP A 77 -21.61 -0.13 -31.23
N ILE A 78 -20.31 0.16 -31.12
CA ILE A 78 -19.26 -0.64 -31.78
C ILE A 78 -18.45 -1.34 -30.70
N VAL A 79 -18.40 -2.67 -30.75
CA VAL A 79 -17.70 -3.47 -29.72
C VAL A 79 -16.43 -4.08 -30.30
N VAL A 80 -15.30 -3.83 -29.66
CA VAL A 80 -13.99 -4.40 -29.96
C VAL A 80 -13.63 -5.40 -28.86
N ASN A 81 -13.62 -6.68 -29.22
CA ASN A 81 -13.40 -7.80 -28.32
C ASN A 81 -11.93 -8.25 -28.33
N LEU A 82 -11.24 -8.05 -27.21
CA LEU A 82 -9.85 -8.45 -27.01
C LEU A 82 -9.80 -9.88 -26.44
N ARG A 83 -9.21 -10.81 -27.18
CA ARG A 83 -8.93 -12.18 -26.71
C ARG A 83 -7.87 -12.17 -25.61
N GLY A 84 -7.84 -13.21 -24.80
CA GLY A 84 -6.83 -13.41 -23.77
C GLY A 84 -5.42 -13.50 -24.35
N GLY A 85 -4.45 -12.94 -23.62
CA GLY A 85 -3.05 -12.93 -24.03
C GLY A 85 -2.39 -11.56 -23.86
N THR A 86 -1.10 -11.51 -24.15
CA THR A 86 -0.27 -10.31 -23.95
C THR A 86 -0.18 -9.47 -25.22
N TYR A 87 -0.47 -8.18 -25.09
CA TYR A 87 -0.39 -7.15 -26.11
C TYR A 87 0.75 -6.18 -25.74
N PRO A 88 2.01 -6.50 -26.11
CA PRO A 88 3.13 -5.63 -25.81
C PRO A 88 3.08 -4.36 -26.67
N LEU A 89 3.30 -3.22 -26.04
CA LEU A 89 3.33 -1.92 -26.70
C LEU A 89 4.76 -1.40 -26.81
N THR A 90 5.07 -0.81 -27.97
CA THR A 90 6.29 -0.01 -28.19
C THR A 90 6.00 1.48 -28.23
N THR A 91 4.74 1.87 -28.35
CA THR A 91 4.24 3.25 -28.30
C THR A 91 2.84 3.26 -27.66
N PRO A 92 2.42 4.34 -27.00
CA PRO A 92 1.06 4.46 -26.45
C PRO A 92 -0.03 4.30 -27.52
N ILE A 93 -1.21 3.83 -27.12
CA ILE A 93 -2.43 3.84 -27.95
C ILE A 93 -3.21 5.13 -27.64
N THR A 94 -3.21 6.08 -28.58
CA THR A 94 -3.96 7.33 -28.43
C THR A 94 -5.37 7.24 -29.00
N PHE A 95 -6.39 7.56 -28.23
CA PHE A 95 -7.78 7.72 -28.66
C PHE A 95 -8.13 9.21 -28.69
N GLY A 96 -8.48 9.75 -29.85
CA GLY A 96 -8.86 11.15 -30.01
C GLY A 96 -10.32 11.32 -30.41
N THR A 97 -10.71 12.56 -30.73
CA THR A 97 -12.06 12.93 -31.20
C THR A 97 -12.57 12.07 -32.35
N SER A 98 -11.68 11.63 -33.23
CA SER A 98 -12.05 10.79 -34.38
C SER A 98 -12.31 9.33 -34.02
N ASP A 99 -11.99 8.90 -32.80
CA ASP A 99 -12.28 7.56 -32.28
C ASP A 99 -13.58 7.53 -31.47
N SER A 100 -14.19 8.69 -31.23
CA SER A 100 -15.40 8.85 -30.43
C SER A 100 -16.61 8.11 -31.01
N GLY A 101 -17.57 7.80 -30.14
CA GLY A 101 -18.90 7.41 -30.56
C GLY A 101 -19.66 8.56 -31.25
N THR A 102 -20.69 8.24 -32.04
CA THR A 102 -21.58 9.23 -32.66
C THR A 102 -23.04 8.82 -32.54
N ASN A 103 -23.96 9.76 -32.78
CA ASN A 103 -25.41 9.54 -32.74
C ASN A 103 -25.94 8.94 -31.42
N GLY A 104 -25.27 9.20 -30.30
CA GLY A 104 -25.64 8.69 -28.97
C GLY A 104 -25.19 7.25 -28.70
N HIS A 105 -24.30 6.71 -29.53
CA HIS A 105 -23.71 5.38 -29.37
C HIS A 105 -22.27 5.44 -28.89
N THR A 106 -21.79 4.33 -28.33
CA THR A 106 -20.49 4.20 -27.68
C THR A 106 -19.56 3.26 -28.46
N VAL A 107 -18.25 3.54 -28.43
CA VAL A 107 -17.23 2.56 -28.82
C VAL A 107 -16.66 1.88 -27.58
N VAL A 108 -16.77 0.54 -27.54
CA VAL A 108 -16.40 -0.28 -26.38
C VAL A 108 -15.21 -1.18 -26.71
N TYR A 109 -14.14 -1.08 -25.93
CA TYR A 109 -13.01 -2.01 -25.94
C TYR A 109 -13.13 -2.92 -24.71
N GLN A 110 -13.36 -4.21 -24.92
CA GLN A 110 -13.62 -5.14 -23.82
C GLN A 110 -12.87 -6.46 -23.93
N ALA A 111 -12.66 -7.11 -22.80
CA ALA A 111 -12.27 -8.51 -22.74
C ALA A 111 -13.33 -9.42 -23.39
N TYR A 112 -12.89 -10.34 -24.24
CA TYR A 112 -13.77 -11.31 -24.88
C TYR A 112 -14.10 -12.48 -23.94
N ASN A 113 -15.38 -12.74 -23.68
CA ASN A 113 -15.86 -13.93 -22.97
C ASN A 113 -15.14 -14.23 -21.63
N GLY A 114 -14.82 -13.19 -20.85
CA GLY A 114 -14.13 -13.33 -19.56
C GLY A 114 -12.66 -13.74 -19.67
N GLU A 115 -12.08 -13.74 -20.86
CA GLU A 115 -10.65 -13.91 -21.06
C GLU A 115 -9.86 -12.72 -20.49
N THR A 116 -8.54 -12.87 -20.32
CA THR A 116 -7.69 -11.83 -19.71
C THR A 116 -6.75 -11.21 -20.74
N PRO A 117 -7.15 -10.12 -21.44
CA PRO A 117 -6.24 -9.37 -22.27
C PRO A 117 -5.30 -8.50 -21.40
N VAL A 118 -4.00 -8.57 -21.69
CA VAL A 118 -2.95 -7.86 -20.94
C VAL A 118 -2.23 -6.89 -21.86
N ILE A 119 -2.55 -5.61 -21.78
CA ILE A 119 -1.82 -4.53 -22.46
C ILE A 119 -0.62 -4.15 -21.59
N THR A 120 0.58 -4.22 -22.15
CA THR A 120 1.81 -4.03 -21.37
C THR A 120 2.87 -3.19 -22.04
N GLY A 121 3.55 -2.34 -21.25
CA GLY A 121 4.76 -1.64 -21.64
C GLY A 121 6.04 -2.41 -21.30
N GLY A 122 5.91 -3.63 -20.75
CA GLY A 122 7.01 -4.49 -20.35
C GLY A 122 7.74 -5.11 -21.54
N LYS A 123 9.07 -5.03 -21.51
CA LYS A 123 9.97 -5.73 -22.43
C LYS A 123 10.61 -6.91 -21.72
N ALA A 124 10.65 -8.06 -22.40
CA ALA A 124 11.34 -9.23 -21.89
C ALA A 124 12.86 -8.98 -21.85
N VAL A 125 13.49 -9.35 -20.73
CA VAL A 125 14.95 -9.37 -20.58
C VAL A 125 15.40 -10.82 -20.66
N THR A 126 16.22 -11.13 -21.67
CA THR A 126 16.64 -12.50 -22.00
C THR A 126 18.16 -12.62 -22.09
N GLY A 127 18.68 -13.84 -22.15
CA GLY A 127 20.12 -14.07 -22.28
C GLY A 127 20.87 -13.97 -20.95
N TRP A 128 20.22 -14.34 -19.85
CA TRP A 128 20.81 -14.34 -18.51
C TRP A 128 21.99 -15.31 -18.42
N THR A 129 23.08 -14.82 -17.83
CA THR A 129 24.29 -15.61 -17.56
C THR A 129 24.74 -15.35 -16.12
N ALA A 130 25.37 -16.36 -15.49
CA ALA A 130 25.91 -16.18 -14.14
C ALA A 130 27.00 -15.11 -14.11
N ALA A 131 27.02 -14.33 -13.03
CA ALA A 131 28.05 -13.35 -12.69
C ALA A 131 28.67 -13.70 -11.31
N SER A 132 29.47 -12.81 -10.74
CA SER A 132 30.07 -12.99 -9.41
C SER A 132 29.02 -12.99 -8.29
N ASN A 133 29.39 -13.46 -7.10
CA ASN A 133 28.59 -13.34 -5.85
C ASN A 133 27.15 -13.89 -5.91
N GLY A 134 26.89 -14.86 -6.80
CA GLY A 134 25.55 -15.45 -6.97
C GLY A 134 24.59 -14.59 -7.81
N GLU A 135 25.10 -13.53 -8.44
CA GLU A 135 24.35 -12.68 -9.36
C GLU A 135 24.20 -13.33 -10.73
N TYR A 136 23.22 -12.86 -11.49
CA TYR A 136 23.05 -13.10 -12.91
C TYR A 136 23.00 -11.76 -13.65
N LYS A 137 23.41 -11.77 -14.91
CA LYS A 137 23.38 -10.57 -15.76
C LYS A 137 22.86 -10.84 -17.15
N ALA A 138 22.25 -9.82 -17.75
CA ALA A 138 21.74 -9.82 -19.12
C ALA A 138 21.96 -8.45 -19.79
N SER A 139 22.11 -8.44 -21.11
CA SER A 139 22.18 -7.17 -21.86
C SER A 139 20.79 -6.55 -21.99
N VAL A 140 20.70 -5.24 -21.79
CA VAL A 140 19.48 -4.44 -21.95
C VAL A 140 19.61 -3.36 -23.03
N GLY A 141 20.77 -3.29 -23.69
CA GLY A 141 21.06 -2.24 -24.66
C GLY A 141 20.95 -0.85 -24.02
N SER A 142 20.30 0.08 -24.70
CA SER A 142 20.08 1.44 -24.17
C SER A 142 18.88 1.55 -23.21
N LEU A 143 18.22 0.44 -22.86
CA LEU A 143 17.06 0.49 -21.97
C LEU A 143 17.51 0.75 -20.53
N ASN A 144 16.98 1.81 -19.93
CA ASN A 144 17.08 2.10 -18.50
C ASN A 144 15.68 2.03 -17.88
N PHE A 145 15.61 1.66 -16.60
CA PHE A 145 14.35 1.44 -15.88
C PHE A 145 14.57 1.48 -14.37
N ARG A 146 13.52 1.86 -13.63
CA ARG A 146 13.52 1.89 -12.17
C ARG A 146 12.86 0.66 -11.53
N GLN A 147 12.13 -0.15 -12.30
CA GLN A 147 11.47 -1.36 -11.83
C GLN A 147 11.86 -2.58 -12.68
N LEU A 148 11.98 -3.74 -12.05
CA LEU A 148 12.20 -5.03 -12.70
C LEU A 148 11.24 -6.05 -12.09
N TYR A 149 10.69 -6.94 -12.91
CA TYR A 149 9.77 -7.99 -12.46
C TYR A 149 10.31 -9.35 -12.86
N VAL A 150 10.43 -10.27 -11.89
CA VAL A 150 10.90 -11.64 -12.09
C VAL A 150 9.79 -12.59 -11.69
N ASN A 151 9.34 -13.43 -12.63
CA ASN A 151 8.18 -14.31 -12.48
C ASN A 151 6.92 -13.57 -11.99
N GLY A 152 6.74 -12.33 -12.45
CA GLY A 152 5.62 -11.48 -12.07
C GLY A 152 5.75 -10.82 -10.70
N VAL A 153 6.87 -10.97 -9.97
CA VAL A 153 7.10 -10.33 -8.67
C VAL A 153 8.08 -9.16 -8.83
N ARG A 154 7.74 -7.99 -8.27
CA ARG A 154 8.62 -6.81 -8.22
C ARG A 154 9.97 -7.17 -7.55
N ALA A 155 11.07 -6.81 -8.19
CA ALA A 155 12.42 -6.86 -7.64
C ALA A 155 12.75 -5.51 -6.97
N THR A 156 13.66 -5.54 -6.00
CA THR A 156 14.11 -4.34 -5.29
C THR A 156 15.23 -3.68 -6.09
N ARG A 157 15.15 -2.36 -6.34
CA ARG A 157 16.31 -1.65 -6.89
C ARG A 157 17.38 -1.59 -5.80
N ALA A 158 18.60 -2.08 -6.10
CA ALA A 158 19.65 -2.29 -5.10
C ALA A 158 19.87 -1.04 -4.24
N ARG A 159 19.79 -1.19 -2.91
CA ARG A 159 19.82 -0.08 -1.95
C ARG A 159 20.65 -0.36 -0.71
N PHE A 160 21.09 0.70 -0.04
CA PHE A 160 21.86 0.67 1.19
C PHE A 160 21.37 1.74 2.19
N PRO A 161 20.98 1.36 3.44
CA PRO A 161 20.94 -0.01 3.93
C PRO A 161 19.81 -0.79 3.27
N ASP A 162 19.82 -2.12 3.44
CA ASP A 162 18.85 -3.02 2.84
C ASP A 162 17.42 -2.75 3.36
N VAL A 163 16.42 -3.25 2.64
CA VAL A 163 15.00 -3.03 2.96
C VAL A 163 14.67 -3.44 4.40
N GLY A 164 13.86 -2.61 5.08
CA GLY A 164 13.47 -2.81 6.49
C GLY A 164 14.37 -2.10 7.49
N SER A 165 15.39 -1.37 7.03
CA SER A 165 16.16 -0.40 7.81
C SER A 165 16.38 0.87 7.00
N ASP A 166 16.60 2.00 7.69
CA ASP A 166 16.94 3.28 7.05
C ASP A 166 18.11 3.94 7.78
N PHE A 167 18.79 4.86 7.13
CA PHE A 167 19.65 5.82 7.83
C PHE A 167 18.85 7.04 8.25
N GLN A 168 19.53 7.96 8.96
CA GLN A 168 18.96 9.24 9.33
C GLN A 168 19.87 10.38 8.90
N LEU A 169 19.24 11.45 8.43
CA LEU A 169 19.91 12.71 8.17
C LEU A 169 20.48 13.27 9.49
N GLN A 170 21.77 13.60 9.50
CA GLN A 170 22.47 14.12 10.68
C GLN A 170 22.45 15.66 10.74
N GLY A 171 22.03 16.30 9.65
CA GLY A 171 22.11 17.75 9.51
C GLY A 171 22.05 18.21 8.06
N SER A 172 21.96 19.52 7.89
CA SER A 172 22.19 20.18 6.61
C SER A 172 22.98 21.48 6.79
N ASP A 173 23.66 21.91 5.72
CA ASP A 173 24.29 23.23 5.59
C ASP A 173 23.68 23.91 4.37
N LYS A 174 22.60 24.67 4.60
CA LYS A 174 21.82 25.29 3.52
C LYS A 174 22.64 26.28 2.67
N PRO A 175 23.45 27.19 3.26
CA PRO A 175 24.28 28.11 2.46
C PRO A 175 25.23 27.38 1.49
N ASN A 176 25.79 26.26 1.90
CA ASN A 176 26.70 25.47 1.06
C ASN A 176 26.02 24.33 0.30
N LYS A 177 24.69 24.16 0.45
CA LYS A 177 23.88 23.11 -0.17
C LYS A 177 24.38 21.70 0.10
N LEU A 178 24.70 21.41 1.36
CA LEU A 178 25.21 20.10 1.80
C LEU A 178 24.20 19.41 2.72
N LEU A 179 24.03 18.11 2.51
CA LEU A 179 23.37 17.19 3.44
C LEU A 179 24.44 16.49 4.28
N LYS A 180 24.15 16.19 5.54
CA LYS A 180 25.08 15.53 6.46
C LYS A 180 24.58 14.14 6.82
N VAL A 181 25.46 13.15 6.68
CA VAL A 181 25.25 11.77 7.09
C VAL A 181 26.45 11.29 7.90
N LEU A 182 26.41 10.11 8.51
CA LEU A 182 27.60 9.56 9.18
C LEU A 182 28.63 9.13 8.13
N SER A 183 29.92 9.36 8.39
CA SER A 183 30.98 8.95 7.46
C SER A 183 31.02 7.43 7.22
N SER A 184 30.50 6.63 8.14
CA SER A 184 30.40 5.17 8.00
C SER A 184 29.29 4.71 7.05
N GLN A 185 28.36 5.60 6.67
CA GLN A 185 27.20 5.29 5.83
C GLN A 185 27.45 5.57 4.35
N VAL A 186 28.60 6.16 4.01
CA VAL A 186 28.93 6.57 2.66
C VAL A 186 30.31 6.09 2.27
N SER A 187 30.49 5.88 0.98
CA SER A 187 31.78 5.54 0.37
C SER A 187 31.86 6.21 -1.01
N ASN A 188 33.02 6.15 -1.65
CA ASN A 188 33.16 6.58 -3.04
C ASN A 188 32.65 5.48 -3.96
N TRP A 189 31.33 5.31 -4.03
CA TRP A 189 30.69 4.32 -4.90
C TRP A 189 30.95 4.61 -6.37
N ASP A 190 31.03 3.55 -7.17
CA ASP A 190 31.17 3.62 -8.60
C ASP A 190 29.96 4.35 -9.22
N HIS A 191 30.21 5.08 -10.30
CA HIS A 191 29.20 5.91 -10.96
C HIS A 191 28.44 6.85 -10.01
N LEU A 192 29.13 7.44 -9.02
CA LEU A 192 28.52 8.25 -7.94
C LEU A 192 27.42 9.21 -8.39
N SER A 193 27.54 9.85 -9.57
CA SER A 193 26.51 10.77 -10.08
C SER A 193 25.17 10.11 -10.43
N GLN A 194 25.12 8.78 -10.52
CA GLN A 194 23.91 7.98 -10.73
C GLN A 194 23.36 7.41 -9.43
N VAL A 195 24.12 7.44 -8.33
CA VAL A 195 23.61 7.05 -7.01
C VAL A 195 22.58 8.09 -6.57
N GLU A 196 21.46 7.60 -6.06
CA GLU A 196 20.35 8.42 -5.57
C GLU A 196 20.24 8.27 -4.06
N MET A 197 20.08 9.38 -3.34
CA MET A 197 19.60 9.39 -1.97
C MET A 197 18.08 9.55 -1.99
N MET A 198 17.34 8.54 -1.53
CA MET A 198 15.94 8.71 -1.14
C MET A 198 15.92 9.33 0.25
N LEU A 199 15.31 10.50 0.39
CA LEU A 199 15.24 11.25 1.64
C LEU A 199 13.78 11.63 1.93
N GLU A 200 13.27 11.21 3.09
CA GLU A 200 11.95 11.60 3.55
C GLU A 200 11.97 13.00 4.17
N THR A 201 11.04 13.84 3.75
CA THR A 201 10.80 15.19 4.27
C THR A 201 9.32 15.34 4.60
N GLN A 202 8.97 15.23 5.88
CA GLN A 202 7.59 15.25 6.38
C GLN A 202 6.62 14.34 5.61
N TRP A 203 5.73 14.90 4.80
CA TRP A 203 4.67 14.20 4.05
C TRP A 203 5.10 13.75 2.65
N GLY A 204 6.36 13.95 2.29
CA GLY A 204 6.89 13.56 0.99
C GLY A 204 8.32 13.07 1.05
N GLU A 205 8.81 12.65 -0.09
CA GLU A 205 10.12 12.07 -0.30
C GLU A 205 10.85 12.80 -1.42
N SER A 206 12.16 12.65 -1.46
CA SER A 206 13.02 13.18 -2.52
C SER A 206 14.01 12.13 -2.99
N PHE A 207 14.15 11.96 -4.30
CA PHE A 207 15.25 11.22 -4.92
C PHE A 207 16.30 12.22 -5.40
N LEU A 208 17.43 12.27 -4.70
CA LEU A 208 18.47 13.26 -4.87
C LEU A 208 19.72 12.60 -5.44
N ARG A 209 20.10 12.95 -6.67
CA ARG A 209 21.32 12.40 -7.29
C ARG A 209 22.56 12.99 -6.64
N LEU A 210 23.53 12.13 -6.33
CA LEU A 210 24.74 12.57 -5.65
C LEU A 210 25.67 13.31 -6.63
N LYS A 211 26.48 14.22 -6.09
CA LYS A 211 27.49 14.98 -6.85
C LYS A 211 28.88 14.79 -6.28
N SER A 212 29.03 14.89 -4.96
CA SER A 212 30.28 14.57 -4.27
C SER A 212 30.07 14.25 -2.80
N ILE A 213 31.02 13.54 -2.22
CA ILE A 213 31.05 13.19 -0.80
C ILE A 213 32.39 13.67 -0.23
N SER A 214 32.35 14.31 0.94
CA SER A 214 33.55 14.65 1.70
C SER A 214 33.36 14.31 3.18
N SER A 215 34.28 13.52 3.73
CA SER A 215 34.19 13.00 5.09
C SER A 215 35.17 13.69 6.02
N ASN A 216 34.70 14.13 7.19
CA ASN A 216 35.54 14.72 8.23
C ASN A 216 34.95 14.44 9.62
N ASN A 217 35.78 13.97 10.56
CA ASN A 217 35.41 13.78 11.96
C ASN A 217 34.11 12.98 12.19
N GLY A 218 33.92 11.86 11.47
CA GLY A 218 32.78 10.96 11.65
C GLY A 218 31.46 11.41 10.98
N THR A 219 31.43 12.60 10.38
CA THR A 219 30.32 13.10 9.55
C THR A 219 30.78 13.29 8.11
N ALA A 220 29.95 12.92 7.15
CA ALA A 220 30.16 13.19 5.74
C ALA A 220 29.21 14.28 5.25
N SER A 221 29.76 15.24 4.50
CA SER A 221 29.01 16.20 3.71
C SER A 221 28.79 15.63 2.32
N VAL A 222 27.52 15.48 1.96
CA VAL A 222 27.05 15.02 0.66
C VAL A 222 26.51 16.22 -0.10
N SER A 223 27.09 16.50 -1.27
CA SER A 223 26.49 17.43 -2.23
C SER A 223 25.67 16.66 -3.25
N ILE A 224 24.58 17.28 -3.70
CA ILE A 224 23.65 16.74 -4.69
C ILE A 224 23.73 17.56 -5.98
N GLN A 225 23.12 17.06 -7.05
CA GLN A 225 23.09 17.75 -8.33
C GLN A 225 22.41 19.13 -8.24
N ASP A 226 22.83 20.07 -9.08
CA ASP A 226 22.55 21.50 -8.90
C ASP A 226 21.06 21.85 -9.06
N HIS A 227 20.32 21.09 -9.86
CA HIS A 227 18.87 21.25 -10.05
C HIS A 227 18.13 20.97 -8.74
N GLU A 228 18.33 19.77 -8.19
CA GLU A 228 17.73 19.31 -6.94
C GLU A 228 18.17 20.19 -5.76
N ALA A 229 19.44 20.60 -5.73
CA ALA A 229 19.96 21.52 -4.72
C ALA A 229 19.33 22.92 -4.83
N GLY A 230 18.95 23.35 -6.04
CA GLY A 230 18.22 24.58 -6.30
C GLY A 230 16.79 24.56 -5.76
N ILE A 231 16.22 23.39 -5.52
CA ILE A 231 14.85 23.20 -5.01
C ILE A 231 14.89 22.92 -3.50
N LEU A 232 15.58 21.85 -3.08
CA LEU A 232 15.57 21.35 -1.70
C LEU A 232 15.98 22.40 -0.68
N PHE A 233 17.06 23.14 -0.96
CA PHE A 233 17.61 24.11 -0.04
C PHE A 233 16.90 25.47 -0.09
N GLN A 234 16.02 25.68 -1.07
CA GLN A 234 15.23 26.91 -1.18
C GLN A 234 13.81 26.73 -0.60
N ARG A 235 13.16 25.59 -0.86
CA ARG A 235 11.79 25.37 -0.39
C ARG A 235 11.73 25.27 1.15
N PRO A 236 10.79 25.97 1.82
CA PRO A 236 10.58 25.82 3.26
C PRO A 236 9.75 24.57 3.61
N TRP A 237 8.92 24.10 2.68
CA TRP A 237 8.03 22.96 2.83
C TRP A 237 8.12 22.00 1.65
N PRO A 238 7.96 20.68 1.86
CA PRO A 238 8.00 20.01 3.18
C PRO A 238 9.32 20.22 3.91
N GLN A 239 9.31 20.13 5.24
CA GLN A 239 10.50 20.45 6.05
C GLN A 239 11.60 19.40 5.93
N LEU A 240 12.78 19.86 5.54
CA LEU A 240 14.03 19.14 5.74
C LEU A 240 14.43 19.17 7.23
N SER A 241 14.39 18.01 7.87
CA SER A 241 14.63 17.87 9.31
C SER A 241 15.75 16.88 9.61
N ASP A 242 16.50 17.14 10.68
CA ASP A 242 17.43 16.15 11.24
C ASP A 242 16.62 14.95 11.75
N GLY A 243 17.18 13.75 11.62
CA GLY A 243 16.48 12.49 11.94
C GLY A 243 15.52 11.99 10.84
N SER A 244 15.39 12.72 9.72
CA SER A 244 14.66 12.26 8.54
C SER A 244 15.21 10.91 8.04
N PRO A 245 14.33 9.91 7.81
CA PRO A 245 14.71 8.64 7.19
C PRO A 245 15.34 8.85 5.81
N LEU A 246 16.39 8.09 5.50
CA LEU A 246 17.01 8.07 4.18
C LEU A 246 17.64 6.72 3.83
N HIS A 247 17.79 6.46 2.54
CA HIS A 247 18.66 5.39 2.01
C HIS A 247 19.34 5.84 0.72
N PHE A 248 20.37 5.10 0.31
CA PHE A 248 21.02 5.24 -0.99
C PHE A 248 20.60 4.11 -1.91
N GLU A 249 20.45 4.35 -3.19
CA GLU A 249 20.11 3.33 -4.17
C GLU A 249 20.84 3.54 -5.50
N ASN A 250 20.77 2.53 -6.37
CA ASN A 250 21.32 2.55 -7.72
C ASN A 250 22.86 2.49 -7.80
N ALA A 251 23.47 1.62 -6.99
CA ALA A 251 24.88 1.25 -7.12
C ALA A 251 25.02 -0.28 -7.21
N HIS A 252 26.03 -0.78 -7.93
CA HIS A 252 26.28 -2.23 -8.01
C HIS A 252 26.72 -2.78 -6.65
N GLU A 253 27.43 -1.98 -5.86
CA GLU A 253 27.91 -2.31 -4.53
C GLU A 253 26.79 -2.56 -3.52
N PHE A 254 25.57 -2.12 -3.82
CA PHE A 254 24.39 -2.36 -3.01
C PHE A 254 23.71 -3.69 -3.34
N LEU A 255 24.11 -4.38 -4.43
CA LEU A 255 23.50 -5.64 -4.86
C LEU A 255 23.95 -6.80 -3.97
N ASN A 256 23.40 -6.90 -2.77
CA ASN A 256 23.84 -7.81 -1.73
C ASN A 256 22.72 -8.78 -1.28
N GLU A 257 21.45 -8.43 -1.45
CA GLU A 257 20.32 -9.24 -1.00
C GLU A 257 19.62 -9.94 -2.18
N PRO A 258 19.17 -11.20 -2.01
CA PRO A 258 18.31 -11.86 -2.98
C PRO A 258 17.08 -11.02 -3.33
N GLY A 259 16.76 -10.91 -4.62
CA GLY A 259 15.67 -10.09 -5.14
C GLY A 259 16.07 -8.68 -5.56
N GLU A 260 17.32 -8.27 -5.36
CA GLU A 260 17.81 -6.97 -5.79
C GLU A 260 18.30 -6.96 -7.25
N PHE A 261 18.21 -5.80 -7.90
CA PHE A 261 18.76 -5.56 -9.24
C PHE A 261 19.48 -4.21 -9.37
N TYR A 262 20.41 -4.13 -10.32
CA TYR A 262 21.14 -2.91 -10.69
C TYR A 262 21.29 -2.82 -12.21
N VAL A 263 21.15 -1.63 -12.80
CA VAL A 263 21.34 -1.39 -14.24
C VAL A 263 22.60 -0.56 -14.44
N ASP A 264 23.62 -1.19 -15.01
CA ASP A 264 24.81 -0.50 -15.49
C ASP A 264 24.51 0.08 -16.89
N THR A 265 24.20 1.38 -16.92
CA THR A 265 23.87 2.09 -18.16
C THR A 265 25.08 2.24 -19.09
N ALA A 266 26.30 2.28 -18.56
CA ALA A 266 27.52 2.37 -19.35
C ALA A 266 27.85 1.03 -20.01
N ALA A 267 27.68 -0.07 -19.28
CA ALA A 267 27.86 -1.43 -19.80
C ALA A 267 26.61 -2.00 -20.49
N GLN A 268 25.49 -1.28 -20.52
CA GLN A 268 24.22 -1.70 -21.13
C GLN A 268 23.74 -3.07 -20.59
N THR A 269 23.93 -3.28 -19.29
CA THR A 269 23.78 -4.58 -18.63
C THR A 269 22.96 -4.41 -17.35
N VAL A 270 21.99 -5.29 -17.14
CA VAL A 270 21.30 -5.45 -15.84
C VAL A 270 21.93 -6.61 -15.07
N TYR A 271 22.11 -6.41 -13.78
CA TYR A 271 22.52 -7.41 -12.80
C TYR A 271 21.34 -7.69 -11.87
N TYR A 272 21.17 -8.94 -11.47
CA TYR A 272 20.10 -9.41 -10.60
C TYR A 272 20.62 -10.50 -9.66
N LYS A 273 20.29 -10.43 -8.38
CA LYS A 273 20.57 -11.50 -7.43
C LYS A 273 19.30 -12.33 -7.23
N PRO A 274 19.20 -13.58 -7.71
CA PRO A 274 17.95 -14.33 -7.67
C PRO A 274 17.48 -14.65 -6.25
N ARG A 275 16.16 -14.62 -6.04
CA ARG A 275 15.54 -15.10 -4.81
C ARG A 275 15.65 -16.63 -4.71
N PRO A 276 15.66 -17.21 -3.51
CA PRO A 276 15.55 -18.65 -3.33
C PRO A 276 14.34 -19.23 -4.07
N GLY A 277 14.62 -20.18 -4.96
CA GLY A 277 13.62 -20.84 -5.81
C GLY A 277 13.48 -20.28 -7.22
N GLU A 278 14.11 -19.15 -7.54
CA GLU A 278 14.14 -18.61 -8.90
C GLU A 278 15.23 -19.28 -9.73
N ASP A 279 14.83 -19.95 -10.81
CA ASP A 279 15.74 -20.49 -11.83
C ASP A 279 15.82 -19.53 -13.02
N MET A 280 16.94 -18.83 -13.14
CA MET A 280 17.14 -17.82 -14.18
C MET A 280 17.19 -18.39 -15.61
N SER A 281 17.31 -19.71 -15.78
CA SER A 281 17.21 -20.35 -17.11
C SER A 281 15.77 -20.46 -17.62
N THR A 282 14.79 -20.42 -16.71
CA THR A 282 13.35 -20.53 -17.02
C THR A 282 12.54 -19.32 -16.55
N ALA A 283 13.13 -18.42 -15.76
CA ALA A 283 12.48 -17.25 -15.23
C ALA A 283 11.99 -16.31 -16.34
N THR A 284 10.78 -15.78 -16.16
CA THR A 284 10.25 -14.69 -17.00
C THR A 284 10.64 -13.36 -16.37
N VAL A 285 11.55 -12.62 -17.01
CA VAL A 285 12.01 -11.32 -16.52
C VAL A 285 11.56 -10.20 -17.44
N GLN A 286 10.97 -9.15 -16.88
CA GLN A 286 10.42 -8.02 -17.63
C GLN A 286 10.80 -6.67 -17.00
N ALA A 287 11.20 -5.73 -17.86
CA ALA A 287 11.48 -4.34 -17.51
C ALA A 287 10.51 -3.41 -18.25
N PRO A 288 9.90 -2.40 -17.60
CA PRO A 288 8.98 -1.48 -18.24
C PRO A 288 9.73 -0.51 -19.17
N ALA A 289 9.08 -0.08 -20.26
CA ALA A 289 9.69 0.78 -21.27
C ALA A 289 8.82 1.95 -21.75
N LEU A 290 7.58 2.05 -21.28
CA LEU A 290 6.63 3.12 -21.65
C LEU A 290 6.04 3.75 -20.41
N GLU A 291 5.85 5.06 -20.40
CA GLU A 291 5.17 5.76 -19.29
C GLU A 291 3.64 5.60 -19.37
N THR A 292 3.11 5.65 -20.58
CA THR A 292 1.66 5.57 -20.86
C THR A 292 1.38 4.45 -21.86
N LEU A 293 0.34 3.66 -21.59
CA LEU A 293 -0.17 2.60 -22.46
C LEU A 293 -1.35 3.10 -23.29
N VAL A 294 -2.25 3.86 -22.66
CA VAL A 294 -3.47 4.39 -23.28
C VAL A 294 -3.63 5.87 -22.94
N ASP A 295 -3.83 6.69 -23.98
CA ASP A 295 -4.02 8.15 -23.87
C ASP A 295 -5.34 8.54 -24.56
N VAL A 296 -6.37 8.88 -23.78
CA VAL A 296 -7.67 9.34 -24.29
C VAL A 296 -7.70 10.85 -24.29
N LYS A 297 -7.46 11.45 -25.45
CA LYS A 297 -7.22 12.90 -25.54
C LYS A 297 -7.89 13.54 -26.74
N GLY A 298 -8.87 14.40 -26.46
CA GLY A 298 -9.42 15.33 -27.45
C GLY A 298 -8.37 16.32 -27.93
N THR A 299 -8.57 16.87 -29.14
CA THR A 299 -7.61 17.83 -29.72
C THR A 299 -7.55 19.12 -28.89
N ASN A 300 -8.69 19.52 -28.31
CA ASN A 300 -8.88 20.65 -27.41
C ASN A 300 -10.27 20.52 -26.74
N LEU A 301 -10.66 21.49 -25.93
CA LEU A 301 -11.97 21.53 -25.24
C LEU A 301 -13.18 21.67 -26.18
N ASP A 302 -13.00 22.16 -27.42
CA ASP A 302 -14.06 22.24 -28.43
C ASP A 302 -14.22 20.93 -29.22
N SER A 303 -13.29 19.99 -29.06
CA SER A 303 -13.26 18.72 -29.77
C SER A 303 -12.76 17.62 -28.83
N PRO A 304 -13.56 17.26 -27.81
CA PRO A 304 -13.17 16.23 -26.86
C PRO A 304 -13.14 14.83 -27.51
N ALA A 305 -12.40 13.91 -26.91
CA ALA A 305 -12.63 12.48 -27.16
C ALA A 305 -13.83 12.04 -26.31
N HIS A 306 -14.80 11.33 -26.88
CA HIS A 306 -16.03 11.04 -26.14
C HIS A 306 -16.69 9.70 -26.47
N ASP A 307 -17.56 9.24 -25.56
CA ASP A 307 -18.31 7.99 -25.70
C ASP A 307 -17.41 6.75 -25.90
N LEU A 308 -16.39 6.62 -25.05
CA LEU A 308 -15.41 5.53 -25.06
C LEU A 308 -15.50 4.71 -23.77
N ARG A 309 -15.52 3.38 -23.89
CA ARG A 309 -15.50 2.47 -22.73
C ARG A 309 -14.40 1.43 -22.83
N PHE A 310 -13.71 1.21 -21.71
CA PHE A 310 -12.68 0.18 -21.55
C PHE A 310 -13.09 -0.78 -20.44
N SER A 311 -13.21 -2.07 -20.74
CA SER A 311 -13.71 -3.04 -19.78
C SER A 311 -12.98 -4.38 -19.71
N GLY A 312 -12.66 -4.82 -18.50
CA GLY A 312 -12.03 -6.12 -18.26
C GLY A 312 -10.58 -6.24 -18.74
N ILE A 313 -9.91 -5.11 -19.02
CA ILE A 313 -8.54 -5.09 -19.56
C ILE A 313 -7.53 -5.01 -18.42
N THR A 314 -6.43 -5.75 -18.52
CA THR A 314 -5.27 -5.58 -17.64
C THR A 314 -4.27 -4.63 -18.28
N PHE A 315 -3.90 -3.57 -17.58
CA PHE A 315 -2.86 -2.61 -17.95
C PHE A 315 -1.67 -2.81 -17.01
N THR A 316 -0.46 -2.94 -17.54
CA THR A 316 0.69 -3.27 -16.70
C THR A 316 2.07 -2.89 -17.24
N ARG A 317 3.03 -2.66 -16.35
CA ARG A 317 4.46 -2.42 -16.63
C ARG A 317 4.72 -1.14 -17.40
N THR A 318 4.35 -0.03 -16.79
CA THR A 318 4.82 1.29 -17.19
C THR A 318 6.05 1.71 -16.39
N THR A 319 6.82 2.66 -16.92
CA THR A 319 8.01 3.23 -16.28
C THR A 319 7.79 4.71 -15.99
N TRP A 320 8.71 5.32 -15.25
CA TRP A 320 8.84 6.77 -15.18
C TRP A 320 10.28 7.11 -14.77
N MET A 321 10.97 7.89 -15.60
CA MET A 321 12.41 8.09 -15.45
C MET A 321 12.80 9.46 -14.87
N GLU A 322 11.85 10.37 -14.64
CA GLU A 322 12.13 11.71 -14.08
C GLU A 322 13.01 11.69 -12.82
N PRO A 323 12.78 10.81 -11.83
CA PRO A 323 13.65 10.76 -10.65
C PRO A 323 15.12 10.43 -10.97
N THR A 324 15.36 9.60 -11.99
CA THR A 324 16.71 9.20 -12.44
C THR A 324 17.34 10.30 -13.30
N ASP A 325 16.55 10.97 -14.13
CA ASP A 325 17.03 11.89 -15.16
C ASP A 325 17.19 13.33 -14.64
N ASN A 326 16.35 13.76 -13.70
CA ASN A 326 16.27 15.13 -13.21
C ASN A 326 16.26 15.24 -11.67
N GLY A 327 16.23 14.11 -10.96
CA GLY A 327 15.87 14.06 -9.56
C GLY A 327 14.35 14.18 -9.38
N TYR A 328 13.87 13.95 -8.17
CA TYR A 328 12.47 14.09 -7.83
C TYR A 328 12.34 14.63 -6.42
N LEU A 329 11.49 15.63 -6.22
CA LEU A 329 11.19 16.17 -4.91
C LEU A 329 9.67 16.32 -4.82
N ASN A 330 9.03 15.45 -4.03
CA ASN A 330 7.59 15.50 -3.83
C ASN A 330 7.23 16.83 -3.18
N ALA A 331 6.33 17.58 -3.80
CA ALA A 331 5.71 18.76 -3.20
C ALA A 331 4.52 18.32 -2.36
N GLN A 332 3.56 17.62 -2.99
CA GLN A 332 2.46 16.91 -2.32
C GLN A 332 1.70 16.00 -3.30
N GLY A 333 1.20 14.86 -2.81
CA GLY A 333 0.35 13.95 -3.59
C GLY A 333 1.03 13.38 -4.84
N GLY A 334 2.36 13.31 -4.83
CA GLY A 334 3.19 12.85 -5.95
C GLY A 334 3.55 13.93 -6.96
N ASN A 335 2.90 15.10 -6.94
CA ASN A 335 3.27 16.22 -7.80
C ASN A 335 4.65 16.74 -7.38
N TYR A 336 5.58 16.82 -8.34
CA TYR A 336 7.00 17.05 -8.06
C TYR A 336 7.40 18.48 -8.32
N ASN A 337 8.28 19.04 -7.50
CA ASN A 337 8.77 20.39 -7.74
C ASN A 337 9.63 20.49 -9.00
N ILE A 338 9.30 21.46 -9.83
CA ILE A 338 10.12 21.96 -10.95
C ILE A 338 11.03 23.08 -10.45
N SER A 339 10.51 23.96 -9.59
CA SER A 339 11.26 25.03 -8.96
C SER A 339 10.57 25.47 -7.66
N ALA A 340 11.34 26.09 -6.76
CA ALA A 340 10.84 26.66 -5.53
C ALA A 340 11.72 27.83 -5.06
N ASP A 341 11.16 28.70 -4.22
CA ASP A 341 11.90 29.77 -3.55
C ASP A 341 11.71 29.76 -2.02
N ASN A 342 12.47 30.63 -1.35
CA ASN A 342 12.45 30.77 0.11
C ASN A 342 11.15 31.38 0.66
N SER A 343 10.28 31.91 -0.20
CA SER A 343 8.97 32.46 0.17
C SER A 343 7.86 31.41 0.07
N ASN A 344 8.22 30.15 -0.19
CA ASN A 344 7.29 29.05 -0.45
C ASN A 344 6.53 29.18 -1.78
N ASN A 345 6.98 30.01 -2.74
CA ASN A 345 6.43 29.91 -4.08
C ASN A 345 7.02 28.66 -4.72
N GLN A 346 6.17 27.72 -5.16
CA GLN A 346 6.66 26.52 -5.82
C GLN A 346 5.86 26.21 -7.09
N PHE A 347 6.52 25.56 -8.03
CA PHE A 347 5.95 25.15 -9.31
C PHE A 347 6.10 23.65 -9.42
N VAL A 348 5.06 22.97 -9.88
CA VAL A 348 5.00 21.51 -9.83
C VAL A 348 4.70 20.90 -11.20
N GLY A 349 5.32 19.76 -11.45
CA GLY A 349 4.96 18.84 -12.52
C GLY A 349 4.05 17.74 -12.02
N ARG A 350 3.34 17.12 -12.97
CA ARG A 350 2.43 16.00 -12.71
C ARG A 350 3.10 14.70 -13.18
N PRO A 351 3.17 13.63 -12.36
CA PRO A 351 3.69 12.34 -12.81
C PRO A 351 2.84 11.76 -13.95
N PRO A 352 3.44 10.98 -14.88
CA PRO A 352 2.68 10.32 -15.93
C PRO A 352 1.79 9.20 -15.36
N ALA A 353 0.77 8.82 -16.11
CA ALA A 353 -0.08 7.69 -15.78
C ALA A 353 -0.05 6.61 -16.87
N GLY A 354 -0.21 5.36 -16.44
CA GLY A 354 -0.27 4.23 -17.37
C GLY A 354 -1.49 4.28 -18.29
N VAL A 355 -2.60 4.81 -17.79
CA VAL A 355 -3.76 5.20 -18.59
C VAL A 355 -4.15 6.61 -18.20
N GLN A 356 -4.44 7.46 -19.18
CA GLN A 356 -4.80 8.86 -18.91
C GLN A 356 -5.92 9.35 -19.82
N ALA A 357 -6.66 10.35 -19.35
CA ALA A 357 -7.64 11.09 -20.12
C ALA A 357 -7.53 12.61 -19.89
N ALA A 358 -7.76 13.37 -20.96
CA ALA A 358 -7.82 14.83 -20.96
C ALA A 358 -8.70 15.31 -22.12
N ASN A 359 -9.39 16.45 -21.96
CA ASN A 359 -10.34 16.95 -22.97
C ASN A 359 -11.27 15.82 -23.44
N ALA A 360 -11.98 15.22 -22.51
CA ALA A 360 -12.72 13.99 -22.73
C ALA A 360 -14.09 14.00 -22.07
N ASP A 361 -15.05 13.28 -22.63
CA ASP A 361 -16.44 13.33 -22.20
C ASP A 361 -17.08 11.93 -22.29
N HIS A 362 -17.88 11.50 -21.31
CA HIS A 362 -18.48 10.16 -21.31
C HIS A 362 -17.47 9.00 -21.49
N VAL A 363 -16.30 9.09 -20.84
CA VAL A 363 -15.28 8.02 -20.86
C VAL A 363 -15.44 7.14 -19.62
N SER A 364 -15.36 5.82 -19.78
CA SER A 364 -15.38 4.92 -18.62
C SER A 364 -14.38 3.78 -18.64
N PHE A 365 -13.92 3.45 -17.43
CA PHE A 365 -13.04 2.32 -17.13
C PHE A 365 -13.76 1.41 -16.14
N THR A 366 -14.22 0.25 -16.61
CA THR A 366 -15.04 -0.67 -15.82
C THR A 366 -14.44 -2.07 -15.70
N GLY A 367 -14.20 -2.56 -14.48
CA GLY A 367 -13.75 -3.95 -14.31
C GLY A 367 -12.30 -4.22 -14.74
N ASN A 368 -11.49 -3.18 -14.95
CA ASN A 368 -10.11 -3.31 -15.39
C ASN A 368 -9.18 -3.68 -14.23
N THR A 369 -7.94 -4.03 -14.57
CA THR A 369 -6.86 -4.26 -13.61
C THR A 369 -5.66 -3.41 -13.98
N PHE A 370 -5.23 -2.55 -13.06
CA PHE A 370 -4.02 -1.75 -13.20
C PHE A 370 -3.00 -2.30 -12.22
N THR A 371 -1.85 -2.74 -12.72
CA THR A 371 -0.84 -3.33 -11.84
C THR A 371 0.57 -3.19 -12.37
N GLN A 372 1.56 -3.14 -11.48
CA GLN A 372 2.98 -3.05 -11.84
C GLN A 372 3.26 -1.78 -12.65
N MET A 373 2.76 -0.64 -12.18
CA MET A 373 2.92 0.64 -12.85
C MET A 373 4.07 1.42 -12.20
N GLY A 374 4.93 2.00 -13.02
CA GLY A 374 6.11 2.76 -12.58
C GLY A 374 5.83 4.20 -12.15
N SER A 375 4.57 4.64 -12.17
CA SER A 375 4.11 5.93 -11.64
C SER A 375 2.62 5.85 -11.28
N THR A 376 1.76 6.73 -11.81
CA THR A 376 0.30 6.69 -11.58
C THR A 376 -0.39 5.59 -12.38
N ALA A 377 -1.42 4.95 -11.82
CA ALA A 377 -2.17 3.90 -12.53
C ALA A 377 -3.13 4.48 -13.57
N LEU A 378 -4.03 5.36 -13.14
CA LEU A 378 -5.05 6.02 -13.98
C LEU A 378 -5.16 7.51 -13.64
N ASP A 379 -5.23 8.37 -14.65
CA ASP A 379 -5.35 9.83 -14.47
C ASP A 379 -6.45 10.45 -15.35
N LEU A 380 -7.42 11.12 -14.71
CA LEU A 380 -8.43 11.97 -15.36
C LEU A 380 -8.07 13.44 -15.12
N SER A 381 -7.23 14.00 -16.00
CA SER A 381 -6.43 15.19 -15.65
C SER A 381 -7.17 16.53 -15.72
N HIS A 382 -7.64 16.95 -16.91
CA HIS A 382 -8.33 18.23 -17.13
C HIS A 382 -9.33 18.12 -18.29
N GLY A 383 -10.40 18.91 -18.22
CA GLY A 383 -11.48 18.92 -19.19
C GLY A 383 -12.14 17.55 -19.37
N VAL A 384 -12.26 16.80 -18.28
CA VAL A 384 -12.92 15.50 -18.23
C VAL A 384 -14.30 15.67 -17.62
N HIS A 385 -15.34 15.27 -18.35
CA HIS A 385 -16.73 15.38 -17.90
C HIS A 385 -17.49 14.05 -17.98
N ASP A 386 -18.49 13.91 -17.12
CA ASP A 386 -19.51 12.84 -17.18
C ASP A 386 -18.90 11.43 -17.35
N SER A 387 -17.78 11.18 -16.65
CA SER A 387 -16.91 10.02 -16.82
C SER A 387 -16.84 9.16 -15.57
N ALA A 388 -16.48 7.88 -15.70
CA ALA A 388 -16.55 6.93 -14.60
C ALA A 388 -15.37 5.95 -14.52
N VAL A 389 -14.91 5.69 -13.30
CA VAL A 389 -13.93 4.66 -12.94
C VAL A 389 -14.60 3.72 -11.96
N THR A 390 -15.08 2.57 -12.44
CA THR A 390 -15.94 1.69 -11.66
C THR A 390 -15.47 0.24 -11.59
N GLY A 391 -15.41 -0.35 -10.39
CA GLY A 391 -15.18 -1.78 -10.28
C GLY A 391 -13.77 -2.24 -10.69
N ASN A 392 -12.77 -1.37 -10.62
CA ASN A 392 -11.41 -1.72 -11.05
C ASN A 392 -10.57 -2.25 -9.88
N LEU A 393 -9.59 -3.09 -10.20
CA LEU A 393 -8.51 -3.50 -9.30
C LEU A 393 -7.26 -2.66 -9.59
N ILE A 394 -6.69 -2.02 -8.57
CA ILE A 394 -5.47 -1.21 -8.67
C ILE A 394 -4.49 -1.68 -7.60
N SER A 395 -3.36 -2.25 -8.00
CA SER A 395 -2.37 -2.74 -7.04
C SER A 395 -0.95 -2.90 -7.58
N ASP A 396 0.07 -2.80 -6.73
CA ASP A 396 1.49 -2.78 -7.10
C ASP A 396 1.81 -1.56 -7.98
N ILE A 397 1.53 -0.37 -7.45
CA ILE A 397 1.68 0.91 -8.14
C ILE A 397 2.79 1.71 -7.46
N ALA A 398 3.78 2.15 -8.24
CA ALA A 398 4.90 2.92 -7.72
C ALA A 398 4.44 4.27 -7.13
N GLY A 399 3.44 4.93 -7.72
CA GLY A 399 2.89 6.21 -7.27
C GLY A 399 1.39 6.14 -6.94
N ASN A 400 0.63 7.15 -7.40
CA ASN A 400 -0.81 7.27 -7.10
C ASN A 400 -1.65 6.16 -7.78
N GLY A 401 -2.70 5.71 -7.10
CA GLY A 401 -3.68 4.81 -7.71
C GLY A 401 -4.49 5.52 -8.80
N ILE A 402 -5.41 6.40 -8.40
CA ILE A 402 -6.24 7.20 -9.31
C ILE A 402 -5.96 8.68 -9.07
N MET A 403 -5.68 9.44 -10.13
CA MET A 403 -5.63 10.90 -10.09
C MET A 403 -6.84 11.50 -10.80
N VAL A 404 -7.42 12.57 -10.25
CA VAL A 404 -8.57 13.28 -10.83
C VAL A 404 -8.38 14.78 -10.69
N GLY A 405 -8.64 15.54 -11.76
CA GLY A 405 -8.59 17.00 -11.72
C GLY A 405 -7.19 17.60 -11.78
N LYS A 406 -7.17 18.93 -11.90
CA LYS A 406 -5.97 19.75 -12.02
C LYS A 406 -5.36 20.01 -10.65
N PHE A 407 -4.04 20.05 -10.55
CA PHE A 407 -3.33 20.48 -9.32
C PHE A 407 -2.70 21.86 -9.55
N SER A 408 -1.88 22.01 -10.58
CA SER A 408 -1.47 23.31 -11.12
C SER A 408 -0.94 23.11 -12.53
N ASP A 409 -0.85 24.17 -13.32
CA ASP A 409 -0.01 24.15 -14.52
C ASP A 409 1.46 24.32 -14.12
N PRO A 410 2.41 23.73 -14.86
CA PRO A 410 3.85 23.82 -14.56
C PRO A 410 4.41 25.24 -14.45
N THR A 411 3.73 26.22 -15.05
CA THR A 411 4.12 27.64 -15.06
C THR A 411 3.33 28.49 -14.08
N VAL A 412 2.42 27.88 -13.32
CA VAL A 412 1.58 28.55 -12.33
C VAL A 412 2.01 28.10 -10.94
N GLU A 413 2.22 29.10 -10.07
CA GLU A 413 2.57 28.86 -8.67
C GLU A 413 1.41 28.09 -8.02
N TYR A 414 1.70 26.93 -7.43
CA TYR A 414 0.69 25.94 -7.05
C TYR A 414 -0.19 26.30 -5.83
N HIS A 415 0.08 27.40 -5.12
CA HIS A 415 -0.85 27.98 -4.15
C HIS A 415 -1.78 29.03 -4.79
N SER A 416 -1.60 29.36 -6.07
CA SER A 416 -2.49 30.30 -6.75
C SER A 416 -3.90 29.75 -6.85
N VAL A 417 -4.90 30.63 -6.66
CA VAL A 417 -6.31 30.26 -6.80
C VAL A 417 -6.59 29.82 -8.24
N TYR A 418 -7.11 28.61 -8.41
CA TYR A 418 -7.67 28.13 -9.67
C TYR A 418 -9.20 28.27 -9.63
N ASN A 419 -9.75 29.20 -10.41
CA ASN A 419 -11.18 29.48 -10.47
C ASN A 419 -11.61 30.02 -11.84
N PRO A 420 -11.56 29.23 -12.92
CA PRO A 420 -11.97 29.69 -14.23
C PRO A 420 -13.46 30.09 -14.26
N PRO A 421 -13.85 31.21 -14.90
CA PRO A 421 -13.03 32.14 -15.70
C PRO A 421 -12.52 33.36 -14.90
N THR A 422 -12.56 33.32 -13.56
CA THR A 422 -12.29 34.48 -12.69
C THR A 422 -10.80 34.71 -12.39
N THR A 423 -9.93 33.74 -12.66
CA THR A 423 -8.45 33.78 -12.54
C THR A 423 -7.80 33.76 -13.94
N PRO A 424 -6.50 34.07 -14.12
CA PRO A 424 -5.97 34.91 -15.22
C PRO A 424 -6.28 34.42 -16.66
N ALA A 425 -6.15 35.36 -17.62
CA ALA A 425 -6.53 35.18 -19.02
C ALA A 425 -5.94 33.90 -19.66
N GLY A 426 -6.79 32.90 -19.89
CA GLY A 426 -6.42 31.65 -20.56
C GLY A 426 -7.19 30.43 -20.06
N GLU A 427 -7.66 30.44 -18.81
CA GLU A 427 -8.39 29.30 -18.23
C GLU A 427 -9.88 29.31 -18.62
N ASP A 428 -10.39 28.16 -19.07
CA ASP A 428 -11.77 27.93 -19.47
C ASP A 428 -12.51 27.13 -18.38
N ALA A 429 -13.76 27.47 -18.08
CA ALA A 429 -14.55 26.75 -17.07
C ALA A 429 -14.73 25.25 -17.43
N ARG A 430 -14.62 24.91 -18.72
CA ARG A 430 -14.64 23.53 -19.24
C ARG A 430 -13.37 22.75 -18.93
N GLU A 431 -12.31 23.38 -18.41
CA GLU A 431 -11.11 22.64 -17.94
C GLU A 431 -11.35 21.94 -16.61
N VAL A 432 -12.30 22.44 -15.81
CA VAL A 432 -12.60 21.87 -14.49
C VAL A 432 -13.20 20.49 -14.68
N VAL A 433 -12.55 19.48 -14.09
CA VAL A 433 -13.08 18.12 -14.11
C VAL A 433 -14.39 18.09 -13.33
N LYS A 434 -15.45 17.61 -13.97
CA LYS A 434 -16.81 17.69 -13.45
C LYS A 434 -17.62 16.43 -13.67
N ASN A 435 -18.49 16.09 -12.72
CA ASN A 435 -19.40 14.93 -12.79
C ASN A 435 -18.65 13.60 -12.99
N VAL A 436 -17.47 13.47 -12.37
CA VAL A 436 -16.69 12.23 -12.41
C VAL A 436 -17.10 11.33 -11.26
N THR A 437 -17.27 10.03 -11.54
CA THR A 437 -17.56 9.01 -10.52
C THR A 437 -16.40 8.03 -10.39
N VAL A 438 -15.83 7.91 -9.20
CA VAL A 438 -14.84 6.89 -8.81
C VAL A 438 -15.51 5.97 -7.79
N LYS A 439 -15.96 4.79 -8.24
CA LYS A 439 -16.84 3.94 -7.43
C LYS A 439 -16.48 2.45 -7.44
N ASN A 440 -16.61 1.77 -6.30
CA ASN A 440 -16.39 0.31 -6.21
C ASN A 440 -14.99 -0.17 -6.68
N ASN A 441 -13.96 0.67 -6.56
CA ASN A 441 -12.61 0.24 -6.89
C ASN A 441 -11.93 -0.38 -5.65
N LEU A 442 -11.17 -1.45 -5.88
CA LEU A 442 -10.25 -2.01 -4.89
C LEU A 442 -8.86 -1.47 -5.16
N ILE A 443 -8.32 -0.67 -4.24
CA ILE A 443 -7.04 0.03 -4.37
C ILE A 443 -6.15 -0.38 -3.21
N THR A 444 -5.02 -1.02 -3.49
CA THR A 444 -4.11 -1.46 -2.43
C THR A 444 -2.67 -1.54 -2.93
N ARG A 445 -1.69 -1.30 -2.06
CA ARG A 445 -0.26 -1.31 -2.43
C ARG A 445 0.06 -0.27 -3.52
N THR A 446 -0.20 0.99 -3.18
CA THR A 446 0.19 2.15 -3.98
C THR A 446 1.32 2.91 -3.28
N GLY A 447 2.07 3.72 -4.00
CA GLY A 447 3.23 4.41 -3.44
C GLY A 447 4.40 3.47 -3.09
N GLU A 448 4.54 2.36 -3.81
CA GLU A 448 5.61 1.37 -3.55
C GLU A 448 7.02 1.95 -3.75
N ASP A 449 7.15 2.99 -4.58
CA ASP A 449 8.41 3.73 -4.77
C ASP A 449 8.27 5.21 -4.35
N TYR A 450 7.13 5.85 -4.63
CA TYR A 450 6.85 7.25 -4.35
C TYR A 450 5.90 7.39 -3.15
N LEU A 451 6.49 7.60 -1.98
CA LEU A 451 5.80 7.48 -0.69
C LEU A 451 4.71 8.54 -0.45
N GLY A 452 4.89 9.77 -0.90
CA GLY A 452 3.91 10.86 -0.71
C GLY A 452 2.79 10.85 -1.75
N THR A 453 2.24 9.67 -2.06
CA THR A 453 1.16 9.45 -3.03
C THR A 453 -0.06 8.81 -2.36
N ALA A 454 -1.24 8.98 -2.96
CA ALA A 454 -2.50 8.52 -2.40
C ALA A 454 -3.14 7.38 -3.22
N GLY A 455 -4.04 6.64 -2.58
CA GLY A 455 -4.90 5.68 -3.28
C GLY A 455 -5.78 6.41 -4.33
N ILE A 456 -6.43 7.49 -3.91
CA ILE A 456 -7.13 8.44 -4.79
C ILE A 456 -6.62 9.85 -4.46
N ASN A 457 -6.06 10.54 -5.46
CA ASN A 457 -5.63 11.93 -5.35
C ASN A 457 -6.45 12.82 -6.30
N ALA A 458 -7.39 13.56 -5.74
CA ALA A 458 -8.24 14.49 -6.47
C ALA A 458 -7.82 15.93 -6.18
N GLY A 459 -7.44 16.69 -7.20
CA GLY A 459 -7.09 18.10 -7.09
C GLY A 459 -8.33 18.98 -7.13
N PHE A 460 -8.28 20.04 -7.94
CA PHE A 460 -9.43 20.89 -8.23
C PHE A 460 -10.48 20.13 -9.06
N VAL A 461 -11.56 19.72 -8.40
CA VAL A 461 -12.68 18.97 -9.00
C VAL A 461 -14.02 19.50 -8.51
N ASN A 462 -15.05 19.37 -9.34
CA ASN A 462 -16.40 19.79 -9.02
C ASN A 462 -17.41 18.65 -9.26
N SER A 463 -18.42 18.52 -8.39
CA SER A 463 -19.47 17.50 -8.56
C SER A 463 -18.90 16.07 -8.73
N THR A 464 -17.74 15.80 -8.12
CA THR A 464 -17.06 14.49 -8.20
C THR A 464 -17.53 13.59 -7.07
N THR A 465 -17.83 12.33 -7.41
CA THR A 465 -18.31 11.31 -6.47
C THR A 465 -17.25 10.24 -6.29
N ILE A 466 -16.75 10.10 -5.05
CA ILE A 466 -15.83 9.03 -4.62
C ILE A 466 -16.59 8.14 -3.64
N ASP A 467 -17.09 7.00 -4.13
CA ASP A 467 -18.13 6.22 -3.45
C ASP A 467 -17.83 4.72 -3.38
N HIS A 468 -18.04 4.08 -2.22
CA HIS A 468 -17.91 2.61 -2.09
C HIS A 468 -16.56 2.02 -2.57
N ASN A 469 -15.44 2.75 -2.44
CA ASN A 469 -14.12 2.19 -2.72
C ASN A 469 -13.55 1.47 -1.47
N ASP A 470 -12.73 0.44 -1.67
CA ASP A 470 -11.96 -0.21 -0.60
C ASP A 470 -10.47 0.10 -0.83
N ILE A 471 -9.87 0.86 0.09
CA ILE A 471 -8.52 1.44 -0.03
C ILE A 471 -7.67 0.98 1.15
N SER A 472 -6.50 0.42 0.85
CA SER A 472 -5.53 0.00 1.87
C SER A 472 -4.09 0.12 1.41
N ASP A 473 -3.15 -0.07 2.34
CA ASP A 473 -1.72 -0.22 2.06
C ASP A 473 -1.14 0.97 1.28
N THR A 474 -1.38 2.17 1.81
CA THR A 474 -0.83 3.40 1.26
C THR A 474 0.13 4.07 2.26
N PRO A 475 1.33 4.49 1.81
CA PRO A 475 2.33 5.16 2.65
C PRO A 475 1.86 6.52 3.18
N TRP A 476 0.98 7.18 2.42
CA TRP A 476 0.35 8.46 2.73
C TRP A 476 -1.18 8.32 2.67
N ALA A 477 -1.90 9.35 2.19
CA ALA A 477 -3.36 9.42 2.27
C ALA A 477 -4.08 8.26 1.57
N GLY A 478 -5.22 7.82 2.12
CA GLY A 478 -6.14 6.96 1.39
C GLY A 478 -6.83 7.74 0.26
N ILE A 479 -7.48 8.84 0.63
CA ILE A 479 -8.07 9.83 -0.28
C ILE A 479 -7.52 11.21 0.06
N SER A 480 -6.97 11.91 -0.93
CA SER A 480 -6.68 13.34 -0.88
C SER A 480 -7.64 14.08 -1.82
N LEU A 481 -8.33 15.12 -1.33
CA LEU A 481 -9.27 15.94 -2.11
C LEU A 481 -8.96 17.43 -1.96
N GLY A 482 -8.94 18.14 -3.08
CA GLY A 482 -8.71 19.58 -3.13
C GLY A 482 -7.23 19.96 -3.27
N TRP A 483 -6.97 21.22 -3.59
CA TRP A 483 -5.61 21.72 -3.80
C TRP A 483 -5.47 23.23 -3.60
N GLY A 484 -4.24 23.72 -3.38
CA GLY A 484 -3.90 25.14 -3.42
C GLY A 484 -3.83 25.86 -2.06
N TRP A 485 -4.26 25.22 -0.97
CA TRP A 485 -4.24 25.79 0.39
C TRP A 485 -4.97 27.15 0.48
N GLN A 486 -6.10 27.31 -0.23
CA GLN A 486 -6.80 28.59 -0.36
C GLN A 486 -8.16 28.59 0.33
N SER A 487 -8.42 29.64 1.11
CA SER A 487 -9.75 29.93 1.66
C SER A 487 -10.68 30.68 0.69
N ALA A 488 -10.12 31.21 -0.40
CA ALA A 488 -10.87 31.91 -1.44
C ALA A 488 -11.76 30.96 -2.25
N ALA A 489 -12.82 31.50 -2.86
CA ALA A 489 -13.63 30.76 -3.81
C ALA A 489 -12.77 30.28 -4.99
N ASN A 490 -12.89 29.00 -5.31
CA ASN A 490 -12.11 28.30 -6.32
C ASN A 490 -13.03 27.39 -7.17
N ALA A 491 -12.45 26.56 -8.02
CA ALA A 491 -13.17 25.64 -8.91
C ALA A 491 -13.87 24.46 -8.17
N GLU A 492 -13.49 24.18 -6.93
CA GLU A 492 -14.02 23.08 -6.14
C GLU A 492 -15.47 23.33 -5.75
N GLY A 493 -16.24 22.27 -5.58
CA GLY A 493 -17.60 22.36 -5.07
C GLY A 493 -18.44 21.11 -5.33
N ASN A 494 -19.39 20.86 -4.45
CA ASN A 494 -20.39 19.79 -4.56
C ASN A 494 -19.81 18.37 -4.71
N ASN A 495 -18.62 18.12 -4.16
CA ASN A 495 -18.01 16.81 -4.17
C ASN A 495 -18.65 15.89 -3.11
N SER A 496 -18.60 14.58 -3.32
CA SER A 496 -19.06 13.59 -2.35
C SER A 496 -18.00 12.52 -2.13
N VAL A 497 -17.61 12.32 -0.87
CA VAL A 497 -16.76 11.21 -0.45
C VAL A 497 -17.56 10.36 0.51
N SER A 498 -18.14 9.26 0.02
CA SER A 498 -19.14 8.51 0.77
C SER A 498 -18.91 7.01 0.75
N PHE A 499 -19.25 6.35 1.87
CA PHE A 499 -19.24 4.88 1.97
C PHE A 499 -17.93 4.21 1.56
N ASN A 500 -16.80 4.92 1.59
CA ASN A 500 -15.50 4.30 1.34
C ASN A 500 -15.05 3.55 2.59
N ARG A 501 -14.41 2.40 2.39
CA ARG A 501 -13.71 1.67 3.43
C ARG A 501 -12.21 1.92 3.25
N ILE A 502 -11.58 2.51 4.25
CA ILE A 502 -10.17 2.91 4.20
C ILE A 502 -9.46 2.34 5.42
N GLY A 503 -8.40 1.56 5.23
CA GLY A 503 -7.58 1.17 6.37
C GLY A 503 -6.18 0.67 6.07
N ASN A 504 -5.32 0.68 7.09
CA ASN A 504 -3.87 0.47 6.94
C ASN A 504 -3.23 1.47 5.94
N VAL A 505 -3.67 2.71 6.02
CA VAL A 505 -3.12 3.85 5.29
C VAL A 505 -2.34 4.74 6.26
N MET A 506 -1.54 5.69 5.77
CA MET A 506 -0.56 6.42 6.59
C MET A 506 0.46 5.49 7.27
N ASN A 507 0.80 4.38 6.59
CA ASN A 507 1.64 3.33 7.17
C ASN A 507 3.16 3.62 7.06
N ARG A 508 3.57 4.73 6.45
CA ARG A 508 4.97 5.18 6.34
C ARG A 508 5.18 6.64 6.73
N LEU A 509 4.48 7.57 6.09
CA LEU A 509 4.68 9.01 6.24
C LEU A 509 3.79 9.62 7.34
N CYS A 510 3.83 10.94 7.46
CA CYS A 510 3.09 11.75 8.44
C CYS A 510 2.35 12.91 7.75
N ASP A 511 1.66 13.76 8.54
CA ASP A 511 0.99 14.98 8.10
C ASP A 511 -0.15 14.77 7.09
N SER A 512 -0.96 13.74 7.34
CA SER A 512 -2.14 13.43 6.52
C SER A 512 -3.07 12.46 7.27
N ALA A 513 -3.99 11.82 6.55
CA ALA A 513 -5.06 11.03 7.11
C ALA A 513 -5.60 9.97 6.15
N GLY A 514 -6.53 9.15 6.65
CA GLY A 514 -7.34 8.28 5.79
C GLY A 514 -8.08 9.08 4.72
N ILE A 515 -8.71 10.20 5.12
CA ILE A 515 -9.22 11.22 4.20
C ILE A 515 -8.58 12.57 4.56
N TYR A 516 -7.86 13.14 3.60
CA TYR A 516 -7.19 14.44 3.68
C TYR A 516 -7.86 15.43 2.73
N HIS A 517 -8.00 16.70 3.15
CA HIS A 517 -8.67 17.73 2.37
C HIS A 517 -7.95 19.07 2.41
N LEU A 518 -7.99 19.81 1.29
CA LEU A 518 -7.46 21.17 1.14
C LEU A 518 -8.51 22.12 0.58
N SER A 519 -8.34 23.41 0.86
CA SER A 519 -9.04 24.52 0.20
C SER A 519 -10.55 24.60 0.39
N ASN A 520 -11.13 25.74 0.01
CA ASN A 520 -12.56 25.99 0.15
C ASN A 520 -13.38 25.15 -0.84
N ASP A 521 -14.23 24.24 -0.36
CA ASP A 521 -14.97 23.28 -1.20
C ASP A 521 -16.50 23.30 -0.88
N PRO A 522 -17.24 24.29 -1.42
CA PRO A 522 -18.62 24.55 -1.04
C PRO A 522 -19.58 23.42 -1.44
N GLY A 523 -20.39 22.98 -0.49
CA GLY A 523 -21.41 21.95 -0.71
C GLY A 523 -20.87 20.52 -0.68
N THR A 524 -19.57 20.35 -0.43
CA THR A 524 -18.95 19.03 -0.34
C THR A 524 -19.33 18.29 0.92
N VAL A 525 -19.51 16.98 0.80
CA VAL A 525 -19.94 16.10 1.89
C VAL A 525 -19.05 14.87 1.99
N PHE A 526 -18.52 14.63 3.20
CA PHE A 526 -17.91 13.36 3.59
C PHE A 526 -18.90 12.58 4.44
N ASN A 527 -19.51 11.53 3.90
CA ASN A 527 -20.60 10.85 4.59
C ASN A 527 -20.53 9.32 4.62
N GLY A 528 -20.66 8.74 5.81
CA GLY A 528 -20.81 7.29 5.94
C GLY A 528 -19.54 6.50 5.59
N ASN A 529 -18.36 7.10 5.67
CA ASN A 529 -17.10 6.38 5.45
C ASN A 529 -16.72 5.56 6.69
N TYR A 530 -16.09 4.41 6.47
CA TYR A 530 -15.46 3.61 7.51
C TYR A 530 -13.94 3.67 7.37
N ILE A 531 -13.29 4.36 8.30
CA ILE A 531 -11.85 4.57 8.34
C ILE A 531 -11.31 3.80 9.53
N HIS A 532 -10.35 2.90 9.30
CA HIS A 532 -9.79 2.08 10.37
C HIS A 532 -8.29 1.82 10.23
N ASP A 533 -7.62 1.49 11.33
CA ASP A 533 -6.19 1.14 11.32
C ASP A 533 -5.31 2.24 10.67
N VAL A 534 -5.60 3.51 10.97
CA VAL A 534 -4.78 4.66 10.55
C VAL A 534 -3.83 5.02 11.69
N ILE A 535 -2.79 4.20 11.80
CA ILE A 535 -1.84 4.18 12.90
C ILE A 535 -0.47 4.60 12.38
N ARG A 536 0.23 5.44 13.13
CA ARG A 536 1.56 5.93 12.75
C ARG A 536 2.57 4.79 12.67
N GLY A 537 3.20 4.65 11.50
CA GLY A 537 4.32 3.72 11.30
C GLY A 537 5.64 4.19 11.95
N PRO A 538 6.63 3.30 12.14
CA PRO A 538 7.91 3.62 12.78
C PRO A 538 8.67 4.80 12.16
N ALA A 539 8.64 4.95 10.83
CA ALA A 539 9.41 5.99 10.13
C ALA A 539 8.78 7.39 10.18
N ALA A 540 7.47 7.45 10.41
CA ALA A 540 6.69 8.68 10.32
C ALA A 540 7.25 9.80 11.23
N CYS A 541 7.29 11.02 10.69
CA CYS A 541 7.82 12.21 11.36
C CYS A 541 7.01 12.64 12.60
N GLY A 542 7.28 13.83 13.16
CA GLY A 542 6.52 14.37 14.29
C GLY A 542 5.08 14.83 13.99
N SER A 543 4.73 14.99 12.71
CA SER A 543 3.46 15.62 12.30
C SER A 543 2.22 14.74 12.54
N PRO A 544 1.02 15.33 12.66
CA PRO A 544 -0.26 14.63 12.84
C PRO A 544 -0.52 13.46 11.87
N VAL A 545 -1.15 12.40 12.37
CA VAL A 545 -1.74 11.29 11.58
C VAL A 545 -3.14 11.04 12.13
N HIS A 546 -4.18 11.14 11.29
CA HIS A 546 -5.58 11.16 11.74
C HIS A 546 -6.49 10.30 10.85
N GLY A 547 -7.70 9.98 11.32
CA GLY A 547 -8.71 9.37 10.45
C GLY A 547 -9.17 10.34 9.35
N ILE A 548 -9.51 11.59 9.72
CA ILE A 548 -9.81 12.67 8.77
C ILE A 548 -8.96 13.91 9.11
N TYR A 549 -8.42 14.58 8.10
CA TYR A 549 -7.62 15.79 8.26
C TYR A 549 -8.10 16.86 7.27
N LEU A 550 -8.69 17.93 7.82
CA LEU A 550 -9.02 19.15 7.11
C LEU A 550 -7.87 20.14 7.23
N ASP A 551 -7.10 20.31 6.17
CA ASP A 551 -5.92 21.17 6.12
C ASP A 551 -6.25 22.56 5.55
N GLU A 552 -5.24 23.41 5.38
CA GLU A 552 -5.37 24.84 5.12
C GLU A 552 -6.40 25.18 4.03
N GLY A 553 -7.31 26.10 4.37
CA GLY A 553 -8.36 26.56 3.47
C GLY A 553 -9.64 25.72 3.46
N SER A 554 -9.62 24.48 3.99
CA SER A 554 -10.80 23.60 4.10
C SER A 554 -12.01 24.34 4.65
N ASN A 555 -13.10 24.47 3.89
CA ASN A 555 -14.26 25.26 4.33
C ASN A 555 -15.54 24.94 3.53
N ASN A 556 -16.69 25.36 4.06
CA ASN A 556 -18.02 25.24 3.44
C ASN A 556 -18.47 23.80 3.11
N MET A 557 -18.09 22.86 3.98
CA MET A 557 -18.31 21.42 3.79
C MET A 557 -18.97 20.76 5.01
N THR A 558 -19.45 19.53 4.83
CA THR A 558 -20.07 18.72 5.89
C THR A 558 -19.39 17.36 6.02
N LEU A 559 -19.00 16.99 7.24
CA LEU A 559 -18.53 15.66 7.58
C LEU A 559 -19.57 15.01 8.49
N SER A 560 -20.28 14.00 8.00
CA SER A 560 -21.36 13.36 8.73
C SER A 560 -21.32 11.84 8.75
N ASN A 561 -21.74 11.22 9.84
CA ASN A 561 -21.98 9.77 9.92
C ASN A 561 -20.75 8.90 9.60
N ASN A 562 -19.52 9.40 9.77
CA ASN A 562 -18.32 8.61 9.52
C ASN A 562 -17.94 7.79 10.77
N VAL A 563 -17.40 6.59 10.57
CA VAL A 563 -16.84 5.73 11.64
C VAL A 563 -15.32 5.72 11.51
N LEU A 564 -14.61 6.21 12.52
CA LEU A 564 -13.16 6.23 12.60
C LEU A 564 -12.72 5.34 13.77
N SER A 565 -12.25 4.12 13.47
CA SER A 565 -11.92 3.11 14.49
C SER A 565 -10.42 2.81 14.49
N HIS A 566 -9.78 2.76 15.66
CA HIS A 566 -8.34 2.49 15.75
C HIS A 566 -7.50 3.45 14.88
N THR A 567 -7.63 4.75 15.14
CA THR A 567 -6.85 5.81 14.48
C THR A 567 -6.02 6.57 15.50
N ASP A 568 -4.80 6.98 15.13
CA ASP A 568 -3.89 7.74 16.02
C ASP A 568 -4.53 9.05 16.48
N GLY A 569 -5.16 9.76 15.54
CA GLY A 569 -6.01 10.92 15.81
C GLY A 569 -7.38 10.77 15.15
N PHE A 570 -8.38 11.46 15.69
CA PHE A 570 -9.77 11.35 15.19
C PHE A 570 -9.99 12.25 13.97
N ILE A 571 -10.37 13.52 14.18
CA ILE A 571 -10.52 14.53 13.12
C ILE A 571 -9.60 15.71 13.44
N ASN A 572 -8.69 16.04 12.53
CA ASN A 572 -7.83 17.22 12.62
C ASN A 572 -8.39 18.39 11.79
N GLN A 573 -8.24 19.60 12.31
CA GLN A 573 -8.65 20.85 11.67
C GLN A 573 -7.47 21.83 11.74
N ASN A 574 -6.65 21.89 10.69
CA ASN A 574 -5.49 22.77 10.59
C ASN A 574 -5.82 23.93 9.65
N ARG A 575 -5.86 25.16 10.17
CA ARG A 575 -6.07 26.37 9.38
C ARG A 575 -7.27 26.30 8.41
N ASN A 576 -8.29 25.56 8.81
CA ASN A 576 -9.55 25.47 8.08
C ASN A 576 -10.42 26.72 8.33
N GLY A 577 -11.41 26.95 7.49
CA GLY A 577 -12.41 27.98 7.69
C GLY A 577 -13.46 27.59 8.74
N SER A 578 -14.31 28.55 9.11
CA SER A 578 -15.31 28.37 10.19
C SER A 578 -16.56 27.59 9.77
N ASN A 579 -16.78 27.34 8.48
CA ASN A 579 -18.02 26.76 7.95
C ASN A 579 -17.85 25.27 7.64
N VAL A 580 -17.32 24.52 8.61
CA VAL A 580 -17.24 23.06 8.55
C VAL A 580 -18.27 22.49 9.53
N THR A 581 -19.21 21.69 9.02
CA THR A 581 -20.20 21.02 9.86
C THR A 581 -19.76 19.61 10.19
N LEU A 582 -19.54 19.31 11.47
CA LEU A 582 -19.25 17.95 11.95
C LEU A 582 -20.48 17.40 12.65
N THR A 583 -21.02 16.26 12.21
CA THR A 583 -22.22 15.67 12.83
C THR A 583 -22.18 14.14 12.83
N ASN A 584 -22.37 13.52 13.99
CA ASN A 584 -22.50 12.05 14.10
C ASN A 584 -21.29 11.26 13.56
N ASN A 585 -20.08 11.81 13.67
CA ASN A 585 -18.85 11.05 13.45
C ASN A 585 -18.50 10.32 14.74
N THR A 586 -18.21 9.02 14.66
CA THR A 586 -18.11 8.12 15.82
C THR A 586 -16.92 7.16 15.70
N THR A 587 -16.60 6.42 16.77
CA THR A 587 -15.56 5.38 16.75
C THR A 587 -16.10 3.97 16.46
N SER A 588 -17.42 3.83 16.38
CA SER A 588 -18.13 2.58 16.10
C SER A 588 -19.50 2.88 15.49
N GLY A 589 -20.00 2.02 14.61
CA GLY A 589 -21.27 2.23 13.94
C GLY A 589 -21.57 1.17 12.90
N ASP A 590 -22.25 0.09 13.31
CA ASP A 590 -22.38 -1.15 12.52
C ASP A 590 -23.08 -0.95 11.18
N THR A 591 -24.10 -0.09 11.13
CA THR A 591 -24.80 0.24 9.88
C THR A 591 -23.86 0.88 8.86
N VAL A 592 -22.96 1.75 9.32
CA VAL A 592 -21.97 2.40 8.46
C VAL A 592 -20.91 1.37 8.04
N ILE A 593 -20.34 0.63 9.00
CA ILE A 593 -19.32 -0.39 8.73
C ILE A 593 -19.79 -1.40 7.67
N LYS A 594 -21.03 -1.91 7.77
CA LYS A 594 -21.61 -2.87 6.80
C LYS A 594 -21.90 -2.26 5.43
N ALA A 595 -22.17 -0.96 5.37
CA ALA A 595 -22.50 -0.27 4.14
C ALA A 595 -21.25 0.25 3.40
N SER A 596 -20.12 0.41 4.10
CA SER A 596 -18.88 0.93 3.50
C SER A 596 -18.10 -0.13 2.71
N GLY A 597 -17.31 0.32 1.76
CA GLY A 597 -16.46 -0.53 0.90
C GLY A 597 -17.21 -1.01 -0.33
N LEU A 598 -16.73 -2.11 -0.92
CA LEU A 598 -17.28 -2.62 -2.18
C LEU A 598 -18.72 -3.11 -2.01
N GLU A 599 -19.61 -2.63 -2.88
CA GLU A 599 -20.95 -3.18 -3.02
C GLU A 599 -20.88 -4.66 -3.46
N SER A 600 -21.90 -5.45 -3.14
CA SER A 600 -21.96 -6.90 -3.41
C SER A 600 -21.56 -7.32 -4.82
N ALA A 601 -21.89 -6.51 -5.84
CA ALA A 601 -21.50 -6.75 -7.23
C ALA A 601 -19.98 -6.70 -7.48
N TYR A 602 -19.17 -6.16 -6.57
CA TYR A 602 -17.74 -5.93 -6.78
C TYR A 602 -16.85 -6.63 -5.76
N GLN A 603 -17.41 -7.32 -4.76
CA GLN A 603 -16.64 -8.00 -3.72
C GLN A 603 -15.68 -9.08 -4.27
N GLY A 604 -15.99 -9.67 -5.43
CA GLY A 604 -15.08 -10.60 -6.12
C GLY A 604 -13.75 -9.99 -6.58
N LEU A 605 -13.58 -8.66 -6.54
CA LEU A 605 -12.28 -8.02 -6.84
C LEU A 605 -11.20 -8.43 -5.84
N ALA A 606 -11.55 -8.58 -4.57
CA ALA A 606 -10.61 -8.99 -3.52
C ALA A 606 -10.05 -10.41 -3.77
N ALA A 607 -10.78 -11.27 -4.48
CA ALA A 607 -10.36 -12.64 -4.74
C ALA A 607 -9.14 -12.71 -5.67
N LYS A 608 -8.91 -11.66 -6.47
CA LYS A 608 -7.75 -11.56 -7.36
C LYS A 608 -6.43 -11.33 -6.62
N LEU A 609 -6.49 -10.80 -5.39
CA LEU A 609 -5.32 -10.51 -4.55
C LEU A 609 -5.18 -11.47 -3.36
N ASN A 610 -6.27 -12.12 -2.96
CA ASN A 610 -6.28 -13.02 -1.82
C ASN A 610 -5.65 -14.38 -2.15
N LEU A 611 -4.44 -14.65 -1.66
CA LEU A 611 -3.76 -15.94 -1.79
C LEU A 611 -4.53 -17.09 -1.13
N ALA A 612 -5.37 -16.80 -0.14
CA ALA A 612 -6.18 -17.80 0.56
C ALA A 612 -7.46 -18.17 -0.19
N TYR A 613 -7.90 -17.35 -1.17
CA TYR A 613 -9.17 -17.53 -1.87
C TYR A 613 -9.30 -18.93 -2.50
N ASN A 614 -10.39 -19.62 -2.19
CA ASN A 614 -10.71 -20.98 -2.63
C ASN A 614 -9.59 -22.02 -2.40
N LYS A 615 -8.68 -21.75 -1.45
CA LYS A 615 -7.66 -22.70 -1.04
C LYS A 615 -8.23 -23.74 -0.09
N SER A 616 -7.49 -24.84 0.05
CA SER A 616 -7.86 -25.91 0.97
C SER A 616 -7.83 -25.38 2.41
N ALA A 617 -8.98 -25.38 3.06
CA ALA A 617 -9.12 -24.98 4.45
C ALA A 617 -9.54 -26.15 5.34
N SER A 618 -9.12 -26.08 6.61
CA SER A 618 -9.42 -27.06 7.65
C SER A 618 -9.66 -26.35 8.97
N SER A 619 -10.27 -27.04 9.94
CA SER A 619 -10.58 -26.47 11.24
C SER A 619 -10.62 -27.54 12.32
N SER A 620 -10.59 -27.10 13.58
CA SER A 620 -10.70 -27.95 14.75
C SER A 620 -12.03 -28.71 14.82
N SER A 621 -13.12 -28.05 14.44
CA SER A 621 -14.45 -28.61 14.35
C SER A 621 -15.35 -27.76 13.44
N VAL A 622 -16.52 -28.30 13.07
CA VAL A 622 -17.49 -27.64 12.20
C VAL A 622 -18.88 -27.79 12.82
N TYR A 623 -19.60 -26.69 13.04
CA TYR A 623 -20.94 -26.68 13.63
C TYR A 623 -21.96 -27.50 12.80
N GLY A 624 -21.85 -27.42 11.48
CA GLY A 624 -22.69 -28.16 10.52
C GLY A 624 -22.27 -27.87 9.07
N SER A 625 -22.89 -28.56 8.11
CA SER A 625 -22.49 -28.49 6.69
C SER A 625 -22.56 -27.09 6.07
N GLY A 626 -23.35 -26.17 6.64
CA GLY A 626 -23.45 -24.78 6.19
C GLY A 626 -22.35 -23.84 6.72
N TRP A 627 -21.43 -24.33 7.57
CA TRP A 627 -20.40 -23.51 8.23
C TRP A 627 -19.00 -24.12 8.08
N SER A 628 -18.74 -24.66 6.89
CA SER A 628 -17.50 -25.39 6.60
C SER A 628 -16.28 -24.47 6.70
N ALA A 629 -15.07 -25.04 6.87
CA ALA A 629 -13.84 -24.24 6.86
C ALA A 629 -13.63 -23.49 5.53
N ALA A 630 -14.15 -24.00 4.41
CA ALA A 630 -14.00 -23.35 3.10
C ALA A 630 -14.75 -22.02 3.01
N ASN A 631 -15.81 -21.85 3.81
CA ASN A 631 -16.61 -20.62 3.83
C ASN A 631 -15.87 -19.40 4.40
N ALA A 632 -14.70 -19.60 5.01
CA ALA A 632 -13.88 -18.49 5.51
C ALA A 632 -12.81 -18.05 4.50
N VAL A 633 -12.80 -18.60 3.29
CA VAL A 633 -11.86 -18.26 2.20
C VAL A 633 -12.58 -18.18 0.85
N ASP A 634 -13.87 -17.89 0.87
CA ASP A 634 -14.69 -17.78 -0.34
C ASP A 634 -14.95 -16.32 -0.74
N ASN A 635 -14.38 -15.36 0.00
CA ASN A 635 -14.61 -13.93 -0.17
C ASN A 635 -16.09 -13.52 -0.07
N ASP A 636 -16.93 -14.30 0.62
CA ASP A 636 -18.33 -14.00 0.88
C ASP A 636 -18.57 -13.81 2.38
N SER A 637 -18.60 -12.53 2.79
CA SER A 637 -18.80 -12.16 4.20
C SER A 637 -20.22 -12.46 4.73
N SER A 638 -21.16 -12.87 3.86
CA SER A 638 -22.49 -13.35 4.28
C SER A 638 -22.47 -14.80 4.78
N THR A 639 -21.40 -15.54 4.51
CA THR A 639 -21.18 -16.89 5.02
C THR A 639 -20.09 -16.89 6.11
N GLY A 640 -19.48 -18.04 6.36
CA GLY A 640 -18.37 -18.16 7.30
C GLY A 640 -18.18 -19.55 7.88
N TRP A 641 -17.05 -19.74 8.54
CA TRP A 641 -16.76 -20.93 9.33
C TRP A 641 -17.22 -20.74 10.79
N SER A 642 -17.77 -21.82 11.37
CA SER A 642 -18.13 -21.90 12.78
C SER A 642 -17.73 -23.26 13.38
N PRO A 643 -17.10 -23.29 14.58
CA PRO A 643 -16.83 -24.51 15.33
C PRO A 643 -18.09 -25.03 16.06
N THR A 644 -18.04 -26.27 16.54
CA THR A 644 -19.07 -26.75 17.47
C THR A 644 -19.04 -25.94 18.78
N ALA A 645 -20.19 -25.75 19.43
CA ALA A 645 -20.28 -24.99 20.68
C ALA A 645 -19.45 -25.60 21.85
N SER A 646 -19.04 -26.86 21.74
CA SER A 646 -18.20 -27.56 22.73
C SER A 646 -16.69 -27.44 22.47
N ASP A 647 -16.27 -26.82 21.36
CA ASP A 647 -14.86 -26.69 21.00
C ASP A 647 -14.21 -25.51 21.73
N SER A 648 -13.58 -25.78 22.87
CA SER A 648 -12.87 -24.79 23.67
C SER A 648 -11.46 -24.48 23.17
N THR A 649 -11.07 -25.01 22.01
CA THR A 649 -9.74 -24.81 21.39
C THR A 649 -9.87 -24.45 19.92
N ALA A 650 -10.94 -23.73 19.57
CA ALA A 650 -11.34 -23.46 18.20
C ALA A 650 -10.22 -22.82 17.36
N TRP A 651 -9.93 -23.42 16.21
CA TRP A 651 -9.03 -22.86 15.21
C TRP A 651 -9.51 -23.18 13.79
N TRP A 652 -9.15 -22.29 12.87
CA TRP A 652 -9.33 -22.42 11.44
C TRP A 652 -8.00 -22.20 10.73
N GLN A 653 -7.75 -22.89 9.62
CA GLN A 653 -6.47 -22.87 8.90
C GLN A 653 -6.65 -23.02 7.39
N VAL A 654 -5.79 -22.35 6.63
CA VAL A 654 -5.68 -22.47 5.17
C VAL A 654 -4.28 -22.94 4.74
N ASP A 655 -4.22 -23.78 3.71
CA ASP A 655 -3.00 -24.13 2.96
C ASP A 655 -2.93 -23.32 1.67
N LEU A 656 -1.98 -22.40 1.57
CA LEU A 656 -1.80 -21.55 0.39
C LEU A 656 -1.31 -22.32 -0.86
N GLY A 657 -0.88 -23.58 -0.67
CA GLY A 657 -0.37 -24.50 -1.68
C GLY A 657 1.15 -24.45 -1.84
N GLN A 658 1.76 -23.31 -1.51
CA GLN A 658 3.20 -23.09 -1.47
C GLN A 658 3.54 -21.99 -0.44
N ALA A 659 4.83 -21.84 -0.10
CA ALA A 659 5.25 -20.79 0.82
C ALA A 659 5.34 -19.44 0.12
N TYR A 660 4.69 -18.43 0.69
CA TYR A 660 4.72 -17.04 0.22
C TYR A 660 5.33 -16.15 1.29
N GLN A 661 6.04 -15.10 0.87
CA GLN A 661 6.27 -13.97 1.75
C GLN A 661 4.94 -13.23 1.85
N LEU A 662 4.37 -13.17 3.05
CA LEU A 662 3.06 -12.56 3.28
C LEU A 662 3.28 -11.08 3.60
N GLY A 663 2.47 -10.19 3.02
CA GLY A 663 2.58 -8.74 3.22
C GLY A 663 1.50 -8.18 4.14
N GLN A 664 0.29 -8.70 4.01
CA GLN A 664 -0.86 -8.26 4.80
C GLN A 664 -1.84 -9.41 4.99
N PHE A 665 -2.55 -9.42 6.12
CA PHE A 665 -3.75 -10.24 6.30
C PHE A 665 -4.99 -9.36 6.53
N SER A 666 -6.16 -9.92 6.20
CA SER A 666 -7.46 -9.39 6.57
C SER A 666 -8.31 -10.50 7.21
N LEU A 667 -9.10 -10.16 8.23
CA LEU A 667 -10.06 -11.06 8.86
C LEU A 667 -11.38 -10.33 9.04
N THR A 668 -12.41 -10.77 8.33
CA THR A 668 -13.77 -10.25 8.44
C THR A 668 -14.53 -11.01 9.52
N THR A 669 -15.04 -10.24 10.49
CA THR A 669 -15.84 -10.80 11.60
C THR A 669 -17.27 -11.11 11.15
N ARG A 670 -18.04 -11.77 12.02
CA ARG A 670 -19.45 -12.12 11.77
C ARG A 670 -20.30 -10.90 11.37
N GLN A 671 -21.09 -11.03 10.31
CA GLN A 671 -21.85 -9.92 9.71
C GLN A 671 -23.35 -9.93 10.05
N ASP A 672 -23.94 -11.08 10.37
CA ASP A 672 -25.39 -11.28 10.53
C ASP A 672 -25.89 -11.05 11.97
N LEU A 673 -25.07 -11.29 12.99
CA LEU A 673 -25.44 -11.20 14.40
C LEU A 673 -24.27 -10.68 15.26
N ASP A 674 -24.58 -9.85 16.25
CA ASP A 674 -23.58 -9.44 17.24
C ASP A 674 -23.33 -10.50 18.31
N GLN A 675 -22.16 -11.11 18.24
CA GLN A 675 -21.59 -12.02 19.24
C GLN A 675 -20.18 -11.58 19.55
N SER A 676 -20.03 -10.74 20.58
CA SER A 676 -18.77 -10.08 20.93
C SER A 676 -17.63 -11.06 21.17
N GLU A 677 -17.91 -12.25 21.71
CA GLU A 677 -16.92 -13.28 21.98
C GLU A 677 -16.18 -13.78 20.72
N THR A 678 -16.82 -13.68 19.55
CA THR A 678 -16.23 -14.11 18.27
C THR A 678 -15.27 -13.08 17.68
N ARG A 679 -15.32 -11.83 18.16
CA ARG A 679 -14.67 -10.67 17.53
C ARG A 679 -13.46 -10.17 18.31
N GLY A 680 -12.92 -11.00 19.20
CA GLY A 680 -11.71 -10.71 19.98
C GLY A 680 -11.08 -11.96 20.58
N LYS A 681 -9.94 -11.79 21.25
CA LYS A 681 -9.16 -12.87 21.89
C LYS A 681 -8.82 -14.01 20.92
N PHE A 682 -8.15 -13.67 19.82
CA PHE A 682 -7.61 -14.62 18.85
C PHE A 682 -6.25 -14.17 18.29
N GLU A 683 -5.54 -15.09 17.67
CA GLU A 683 -4.27 -14.86 16.99
C GLU A 683 -4.34 -15.32 15.54
N ILE A 684 -3.69 -14.55 14.66
CA ILE A 684 -3.35 -14.93 13.30
C ILE A 684 -1.92 -15.48 13.36
N ARG A 685 -1.73 -16.73 12.96
CA ARG A 685 -0.49 -17.49 13.07
C ARG A 685 -0.08 -17.97 11.69
N ALA A 686 1.22 -18.07 11.42
CA ALA A 686 1.72 -18.67 10.19
C ALA A 686 2.83 -19.67 10.43
N SER A 687 2.88 -20.71 9.58
CA SER A 687 3.86 -21.80 9.68
C SER A 687 4.13 -22.45 8.32
N ASN A 688 5.23 -23.18 8.23
CA ASN A 688 5.50 -24.15 7.16
C ASN A 688 5.21 -25.59 7.58
N ASP A 689 4.83 -25.81 8.85
CA ASP A 689 4.35 -27.09 9.38
C ASP A 689 2.82 -27.05 9.52
N PRO A 690 2.07 -27.94 8.83
CA PRO A 690 0.61 -27.97 8.92
C PRO A 690 0.08 -28.30 10.32
N SER A 691 0.88 -28.88 11.21
CA SER A 691 0.49 -29.15 12.60
C SER A 691 0.49 -27.89 13.47
N PHE A 692 1.24 -26.85 13.05
CA PHE A 692 1.59 -25.65 13.85
C PHE A 692 2.27 -26.01 15.17
N GLY A 693 3.14 -27.04 15.18
CA GLY A 693 4.02 -27.31 16.31
C GLY A 693 4.98 -26.15 16.60
N THR A 694 5.38 -25.45 15.54
CA THR A 694 6.07 -24.15 15.58
C THR A 694 5.33 -23.16 14.68
N TYR A 695 5.26 -21.89 15.08
CA TYR A 695 4.60 -20.85 14.29
C TYR A 695 5.03 -19.44 14.72
N THR A 696 4.82 -18.50 13.81
CA THR A 696 4.98 -17.06 14.06
C THR A 696 3.59 -16.45 14.21
N VAL A 697 3.36 -15.68 15.28
CA VAL A 697 2.14 -14.87 15.40
C VAL A 697 2.30 -13.69 14.44
N LEU A 698 1.40 -13.53 13.49
CA LEU A 698 1.39 -12.41 12.55
C LEU A 698 0.55 -11.24 13.08
N GLY A 699 -0.55 -11.58 13.77
CA GLY A 699 -1.49 -10.62 14.34
C GLY A 699 -2.17 -11.18 15.58
N ARG A 700 -2.60 -10.30 16.47
CA ARG A 700 -3.21 -10.66 17.74
C ARG A 700 -4.26 -9.64 18.11
N GLN A 701 -5.49 -10.12 18.27
CA GLN A 701 -6.62 -9.30 18.68
C GLN A 701 -6.93 -9.59 20.14
N THR A 702 -6.64 -8.63 21.03
CA THR A 702 -6.96 -8.73 22.46
C THR A 702 -8.33 -8.17 22.76
N ASP A 703 -8.70 -7.04 22.16
CA ASP A 703 -9.97 -6.38 22.45
C ASP A 703 -11.08 -6.87 21.52
N THR A 704 -12.31 -6.56 21.88
CA THR A 704 -13.44 -6.83 21.00
C THR A 704 -13.44 -5.78 19.90
N LEU A 705 -13.34 -6.21 18.64
CA LEU A 705 -13.46 -5.33 17.49
C LEU A 705 -14.86 -4.67 17.45
N PRO A 706 -15.17 -3.76 16.53
CA PRO A 706 -16.56 -3.38 16.24
C PRO A 706 -17.37 -4.55 15.64
N LEU A 707 -18.72 -4.51 15.70
CA LEU A 707 -19.54 -5.49 14.97
C LEU A 707 -19.32 -5.31 13.47
N ALA A 708 -19.29 -6.42 12.73
CA ALA A 708 -19.09 -6.44 11.28
C ALA A 708 -17.75 -5.87 10.79
N SER A 709 -16.80 -5.63 11.69
CA SER A 709 -15.49 -5.12 11.35
C SER A 709 -14.68 -6.11 10.52
N THR A 710 -13.68 -5.57 9.84
CA THR A 710 -12.58 -6.37 9.30
C THR A 710 -11.28 -5.88 9.93
N LEU A 711 -10.56 -6.80 10.56
CA LEU A 711 -9.21 -6.55 11.07
C LEU A 711 -8.23 -6.66 9.92
N THR A 712 -7.40 -5.64 9.71
CA THR A 712 -6.26 -5.69 8.78
C THR A 712 -4.95 -5.56 9.55
N GLY A 713 -3.90 -6.23 9.08
CA GLY A 713 -2.59 -6.12 9.71
C GLY A 713 -1.44 -6.40 8.75
N ASN A 714 -0.40 -5.57 8.85
CA ASN A 714 0.85 -5.78 8.12
C ASN A 714 1.59 -6.99 8.66
N VAL A 715 2.19 -7.74 7.74
CA VAL A 715 3.02 -8.90 8.00
C VAL A 715 4.47 -8.50 7.74
N ASP A 716 5.07 -7.88 8.76
CA ASP A 716 6.47 -7.43 8.73
C ASP A 716 7.41 -8.53 9.25
N VAL A 717 7.29 -9.72 8.66
CA VAL A 717 8.17 -10.85 8.94
C VAL A 717 8.80 -11.29 7.64
N ARG A 718 10.11 -11.49 7.69
CA ARG A 718 10.88 -11.82 6.50
C ARG A 718 10.78 -13.29 6.07
N GLN A 719 10.17 -14.13 6.92
CA GLN A 719 9.97 -15.55 6.67
C GLN A 719 8.83 -15.79 5.65
N LYS A 720 8.99 -16.77 4.76
CA LYS A 720 7.90 -17.28 3.90
C LYS A 720 7.05 -18.30 4.65
N PHE A 721 5.73 -18.27 4.45
CA PHE A 721 4.79 -19.20 5.08
C PHE A 721 3.86 -19.85 4.06
N ARG A 722 3.62 -21.14 4.23
CA ARG A 722 2.63 -21.90 3.45
C ARG A 722 1.26 -21.97 4.12
N TYR A 723 1.22 -22.03 5.44
CA TYR A 723 -0.03 -22.17 6.19
C TYR A 723 -0.29 -20.94 7.03
N VAL A 724 -1.56 -20.54 7.09
CA VAL A 724 -2.05 -19.50 8.00
C VAL A 724 -3.18 -20.08 8.84
N ARG A 725 -3.17 -19.82 10.14
CA ARG A 725 -4.16 -20.29 11.12
C ARG A 725 -4.68 -19.12 11.94
N VAL A 726 -5.99 -19.06 12.12
CA VAL A 726 -6.64 -18.18 13.08
C VAL A 726 -7.07 -19.04 14.26
N ALA A 727 -6.62 -18.71 15.47
CA ALA A 727 -6.85 -19.52 16.66
C ALA A 727 -7.38 -18.68 17.82
N LYS A 728 -8.45 -19.15 18.46
CA LYS A 728 -8.99 -18.54 19.68
C LYS A 728 -8.01 -18.73 20.85
N THR A 729 -7.90 -17.73 21.73
CA THR A 729 -6.93 -17.76 22.85
C THR A 729 -7.57 -17.85 24.24
N ASP A 730 -8.89 -17.72 24.35
CA ASP A 730 -9.64 -17.78 25.62
C ASP A 730 -10.60 -18.97 25.71
N GLY A 731 -10.70 -19.76 24.65
CA GLY A 731 -11.60 -20.92 24.54
C GLY A 731 -13.09 -20.58 24.40
N ALA A 732 -13.44 -19.32 24.14
CA ALA A 732 -14.81 -18.93 23.84
C ALA A 732 -15.22 -19.33 22.40
N TYR A 733 -16.51 -19.22 22.12
CA TYR A 733 -17.06 -19.47 20.79
C TYR A 733 -16.41 -18.57 19.73
N PHE A 734 -16.29 -19.08 18.49
CA PHE A 734 -15.60 -18.37 17.41
C PHE A 734 -16.40 -18.39 16.10
N PHE A 735 -16.10 -17.44 15.22
CA PHE A 735 -16.69 -17.31 13.90
C PHE A 735 -15.74 -16.50 13.02
N ILE A 736 -15.55 -16.93 11.78
CA ILE A 736 -14.79 -16.17 10.77
C ILE A 736 -15.66 -16.09 9.54
N ALA A 737 -16.04 -14.86 9.15
CA ALA A 737 -16.83 -14.66 7.94
C ALA A 737 -15.95 -14.86 6.71
N ASP A 738 -14.78 -14.22 6.68
CA ASP A 738 -13.79 -14.39 5.62
C ASP A 738 -12.38 -14.07 6.11
N PHE A 739 -11.38 -14.66 5.46
CA PHE A 739 -9.96 -14.45 5.74
C PHE A 739 -9.18 -14.26 4.43
N GLY A 740 -8.40 -13.19 4.39
CA GLY A 740 -7.53 -12.85 3.28
C GLY A 740 -6.06 -12.75 3.67
N VAL A 741 -5.19 -13.11 2.73
CA VAL A 741 -3.75 -12.82 2.85
C VAL A 741 -3.16 -12.46 1.49
N GLN A 742 -2.33 -11.42 1.49
CA GLN A 742 -1.69 -10.89 0.29
C GLN A 742 -0.19 -11.22 0.29
N GLN A 743 0.40 -11.38 -0.90
CA GLN A 743 1.85 -11.51 -1.03
C GLN A 743 2.54 -10.16 -0.76
N ALA A 744 3.66 -10.18 -0.04
CA ALA A 744 4.49 -9.01 0.17
C ALA A 744 5.07 -8.48 -1.16
N GLY A 745 5.32 -7.17 -1.22
CA GLY A 745 6.16 -6.55 -2.23
C GLY A 745 7.65 -6.69 -1.86
N GLY A 746 8.52 -6.82 -2.87
CA GLY A 746 9.97 -6.88 -2.67
C GLY A 746 10.50 -8.21 -2.09
N ALA A 747 11.75 -8.19 -1.65
CA ALA A 747 12.39 -9.30 -0.95
C ALA A 747 12.67 -8.88 0.50
N LEU A 748 12.01 -9.54 1.45
CA LEU A 748 12.56 -9.64 2.80
C LEU A 748 12.94 -11.11 2.95
N GLU A 749 14.23 -11.40 3.10
CA GLU A 749 14.73 -12.75 3.37
C GLU A 749 14.66 -13.10 4.86
N ASP A 750 14.38 -14.37 5.14
CA ASP A 750 14.10 -14.96 6.45
C ASP A 750 15.13 -14.59 7.53
N SER A 751 14.70 -13.79 8.51
CA SER A 751 15.44 -13.63 9.76
C SER A 751 14.48 -13.66 10.95
N THR A 752 13.72 -14.74 11.11
CA THR A 752 13.26 -15.12 12.47
C THR A 752 14.18 -16.18 13.01
N GLY A 753 15.29 -15.76 13.61
CA GLY A 753 16.08 -16.62 14.48
C GLY A 753 15.41 -16.68 15.84
N THR A 754 14.89 -17.82 16.23
CA THR A 754 14.47 -18.04 17.62
C THR A 754 15.72 -18.00 18.50
N PRO A 755 15.86 -17.04 19.44
CA PRO A 755 16.96 -17.12 20.40
C PRO A 755 16.84 -18.43 21.18
N ASN A 756 17.97 -19.12 21.41
CA ASN A 756 17.99 -20.38 22.15
C ASN A 756 17.81 -20.10 23.65
N LEU A 757 16.56 -19.97 24.09
CA LEU A 757 16.19 -19.52 25.42
C LEU A 757 15.50 -20.62 26.23
N ASN A 758 15.85 -20.70 27.51
CA ASN A 758 15.18 -21.53 28.50
C ASN A 758 14.35 -20.64 29.43
N PRO A 759 13.01 -20.78 29.46
CA PRO A 759 12.13 -19.98 30.32
C PRO A 759 12.35 -20.15 31.84
N SER A 760 13.20 -21.09 32.29
CA SER A 760 13.60 -21.20 33.70
C SER A 760 14.93 -20.48 34.02
N THR A 761 15.59 -19.94 33.00
CA THR A 761 16.89 -19.27 33.12
C THR A 761 16.70 -17.75 33.17
N TYR A 762 17.47 -17.09 34.03
CA TYR A 762 17.58 -15.63 34.04
C TYR A 762 18.79 -15.20 33.22
N TYR A 763 18.55 -14.30 32.29
CA TYR A 763 19.53 -13.74 31.38
C TYR A 763 19.85 -12.30 31.74
N THR A 764 20.99 -11.82 31.29
CA THR A 764 21.23 -10.37 31.16
C THR A 764 21.06 -9.96 29.70
N ILE A 765 20.49 -8.79 29.46
CA ILE A 765 20.28 -8.22 28.12
C ILE A 765 21.25 -7.05 28.00
N LYS A 766 22.29 -7.20 27.19
CA LYS A 766 23.44 -6.30 27.11
C LYS A 766 23.43 -5.55 25.79
N ASN A 767 23.49 -4.23 25.85
CA ASN A 767 23.60 -3.38 24.66
C ASN A 767 24.95 -3.58 23.96
N VAL A 768 24.94 -3.77 22.65
CA VAL A 768 26.17 -4.02 21.87
C VAL A 768 27.07 -2.78 21.84
N ASN A 769 26.50 -1.58 21.74
CA ASN A 769 27.26 -0.33 21.69
C ASN A 769 27.97 0.01 23.02
N SER A 770 27.23 0.06 24.13
CA SER A 770 27.79 0.50 25.43
C SER A 770 28.42 -0.62 26.26
N GLY A 771 28.03 -1.87 26.00
CA GLY A 771 28.34 -3.02 26.84
C GLY A 771 27.65 -3.01 28.22
N GLN A 772 26.70 -2.12 28.45
CA GLN A 772 25.91 -2.05 29.69
C GLN A 772 24.66 -2.93 29.63
N LEU A 773 24.08 -3.23 30.79
CA LEU A 773 22.92 -4.11 30.92
C LEU A 773 21.62 -3.31 31.01
N MET A 774 20.55 -3.86 30.46
CA MET A 774 19.17 -3.42 30.72
C MET A 774 18.83 -3.58 32.20
N ASP A 775 18.45 -2.48 32.84
CA ASP A 775 18.32 -2.31 34.28
C ASP A 775 16.99 -1.62 34.63
N VAL A 776 16.29 -2.14 35.64
CA VAL A 776 15.18 -1.38 36.27
C VAL A 776 15.76 -0.43 37.30
N TYR A 777 15.67 0.87 36.99
CA TYR A 777 16.34 1.93 37.74
C TYR A 777 15.93 1.94 39.22
N GLY A 778 16.95 2.09 40.08
CA GLY A 778 16.74 2.17 41.53
C GLY A 778 16.15 0.90 42.15
N TRP A 779 16.23 -0.25 41.48
CA TRP A 779 15.65 -1.52 41.93
C TRP A 779 14.13 -1.42 42.18
N SER A 780 13.45 -0.54 41.45
CA SER A 780 12.01 -0.35 41.61
C SER A 780 11.26 -1.67 41.44
N THR A 781 10.22 -1.86 42.24
CA THR A 781 9.24 -2.94 42.08
C THR A 781 7.86 -2.42 41.74
N ALA A 782 7.71 -1.10 41.59
CA ALA A 782 6.45 -0.45 41.23
C ALA A 782 6.21 -0.47 39.72
N ASP A 783 4.94 -0.41 39.33
CA ASP A 783 4.53 -0.08 37.97
C ASP A 783 5.07 1.32 37.60
N GLY A 784 5.54 1.47 36.37
CA GLY A 784 6.17 2.70 35.90
C GLY A 784 7.63 2.89 36.33
N GLY A 785 8.26 1.85 36.90
CA GLY A 785 9.71 1.87 37.14
C GLY A 785 10.47 1.97 35.82
N SER A 786 11.28 3.01 35.65
CA SER A 786 12.01 3.27 34.40
C SER A 786 13.02 2.17 34.08
N VAL A 787 13.10 1.80 32.80
CA VAL A 787 14.10 0.87 32.28
C VAL A 787 15.21 1.67 31.59
N VAL A 788 16.44 1.42 32.01
CA VAL A 788 17.65 2.16 31.61
C VAL A 788 18.78 1.19 31.29
N GLN A 789 19.91 1.69 30.81
CA GLN A 789 21.16 0.92 30.85
C GLN A 789 21.99 1.22 32.11
N TRP A 790 22.69 0.22 32.62
CA TRP A 790 23.62 0.40 33.74
C TRP A 790 24.79 -0.61 33.70
N PRO A 791 25.99 -0.28 34.22
CA PRO A 791 27.06 -1.26 34.38
C PRO A 791 26.61 -2.49 35.18
N SER A 792 27.19 -3.65 34.89
CA SER A 792 26.84 -4.89 35.60
C SER A 792 27.10 -4.78 37.10
N THR A 793 26.05 -4.93 37.90
CA THR A 793 26.10 -4.99 39.37
C THR A 793 25.88 -6.41 39.91
N GLY A 794 25.47 -7.34 39.05
CA GLY A 794 25.02 -8.67 39.44
C GLY A 794 23.64 -8.68 40.11
N GLY A 795 22.94 -7.54 40.09
CA GLY A 795 21.66 -7.35 40.75
C GLY A 795 20.48 -8.05 40.05
N ALA A 796 19.45 -8.39 40.83
CA ALA A 796 18.24 -9.02 40.30
C ALA A 796 17.43 -8.07 39.40
N ASN A 797 17.60 -6.76 39.54
CA ASN A 797 16.97 -5.76 38.68
C ASN A 797 17.57 -5.70 37.27
N GLN A 798 18.72 -6.35 37.02
CA GLN A 798 19.39 -6.49 35.72
C GLN A 798 19.20 -7.88 35.07
N GLN A 799 18.39 -8.73 35.70
CA GLN A 799 18.20 -10.11 35.31
C GLN A 799 16.78 -10.31 34.82
N TRP A 800 16.64 -10.94 33.66
CA TRP A 800 15.39 -11.03 32.92
C TRP A 800 15.11 -12.46 32.53
N ASN A 801 13.86 -12.89 32.69
CA ASN A 801 13.37 -14.13 32.13
C ASN A 801 12.63 -13.80 30.83
N ILE A 802 13.00 -14.45 29.73
CA ILE A 802 12.36 -14.25 28.43
C ILE A 802 11.42 -15.43 28.21
N VAL A 803 10.13 -15.17 28.33
CA VAL A 803 9.11 -16.21 28.41
C VAL A 803 8.28 -16.20 27.13
N PRO A 804 8.23 -17.32 26.37
CA PRO A 804 7.31 -17.45 25.24
C PRO A 804 5.87 -17.23 25.70
N VAL A 805 5.14 -16.38 24.97
CA VAL A 805 3.70 -16.14 25.16
C VAL A 805 2.90 -16.99 24.17
N SER A 806 3.29 -16.94 22.89
CA SER A 806 2.68 -17.74 21.83
C SER A 806 3.63 -17.79 20.63
N GLY A 807 3.94 -19.00 20.12
CA GLY A 807 4.90 -19.15 19.01
C GLY A 807 6.22 -18.43 19.28
N GLN A 808 6.66 -17.60 18.34
CA GLN A 808 7.86 -16.75 18.44
C GLN A 808 7.63 -15.37 19.12
N LEU A 809 6.54 -15.20 19.88
CA LEU A 809 6.21 -13.96 20.58
C LEU A 809 6.52 -14.08 22.07
N TYR A 810 7.27 -13.14 22.64
CA TYR A 810 7.81 -13.22 24.00
C TYR A 810 7.35 -12.07 24.89
N LYS A 811 7.32 -12.32 26.20
CA LYS A 811 7.35 -11.28 27.24
C LYS A 811 8.70 -11.34 27.97
N ILE A 812 9.19 -10.19 28.39
CA ILE A 812 10.49 -10.06 29.07
C ILE A 812 10.21 -9.67 30.53
N VAL A 813 10.48 -10.57 31.48
CA VAL A 813 10.08 -10.47 32.90
C VAL A 813 11.27 -10.14 33.78
N ASN A 814 11.21 -9.07 34.56
CA ASN A 814 12.27 -8.72 35.49
C ASN A 814 12.30 -9.66 36.70
N ARG A 815 13.48 -10.17 37.09
CA ARG A 815 13.63 -11.08 38.23
C ARG A 815 13.30 -10.42 39.57
N ASN A 816 13.64 -9.15 39.75
CA ASN A 816 13.46 -8.44 41.03
C ASN A 816 11.97 -8.18 41.34
N SER A 817 11.19 -7.77 40.34
CA SER A 817 9.81 -7.32 40.53
C SER A 817 8.75 -8.32 40.06
N GLY A 818 9.10 -9.25 39.16
CA GLY A 818 8.15 -10.12 38.45
C GLY A 818 7.30 -9.40 37.39
N LYS A 819 7.56 -8.11 37.13
CA LYS A 819 6.87 -7.29 36.12
C LYS A 819 7.51 -7.44 34.74
N VAL A 820 6.82 -7.00 33.69
CA VAL A 820 7.29 -7.12 32.30
C VAL A 820 7.81 -5.81 31.75
N LEU A 821 8.70 -5.89 30.77
CA LEU A 821 9.07 -4.78 29.90
C LEU A 821 7.86 -4.28 29.12
N ASP A 822 7.63 -2.97 29.16
CA ASP A 822 6.40 -2.31 28.71
C ASP A 822 6.74 -0.98 28.02
N VAL A 823 6.13 -0.74 26.85
CA VAL A 823 6.14 0.58 26.22
C VAL A 823 5.16 1.48 26.94
N ASN A 824 5.65 2.60 27.47
CA ASN A 824 4.84 3.53 28.25
C ASN A 824 3.59 3.98 27.49
N ALA A 825 2.43 3.83 28.14
CA ALA A 825 1.11 4.18 27.62
C ALA A 825 0.73 3.54 26.27
N ALA A 826 1.38 2.44 25.87
CA ALA A 826 1.22 1.83 24.54
C ALA A 826 1.42 2.84 23.38
N SER A 827 2.27 3.85 23.60
CA SER A 827 2.52 4.91 22.62
C SER A 827 3.13 4.38 21.32
N HIS A 828 2.73 4.99 20.19
CA HIS A 828 3.33 4.76 18.88
C HIS A 828 4.39 5.83 18.52
N TRP A 829 4.67 6.76 19.43
CA TRP A 829 5.68 7.79 19.20
C TRP A 829 7.10 7.25 19.39
N ARG A 830 7.98 7.59 18.43
CA ARG A 830 9.42 7.38 18.54
C ARG A 830 10.00 8.09 19.77
N GLY A 831 10.95 7.45 20.42
CA GLY A 831 11.60 7.96 21.64
C GLY A 831 10.76 7.78 22.90
N THR A 832 9.63 7.07 22.83
CA THR A 832 8.88 6.72 24.04
C THR A 832 9.72 5.77 24.88
N THR A 833 9.97 6.14 26.13
CA THR A 833 10.79 5.37 27.07
C THR A 833 10.11 4.08 27.54
N LEU A 834 10.93 3.09 27.86
CA LEU A 834 10.49 1.83 28.42
C LEU A 834 10.32 1.92 29.94
N GLN A 835 9.36 1.17 30.43
CA GLN A 835 9.11 0.97 31.84
C GLN A 835 8.92 -0.52 32.14
N GLN A 836 8.92 -0.87 33.43
CA GLN A 836 8.31 -2.12 33.86
C GLN A 836 6.85 -1.88 34.25
N TYR A 837 5.99 -2.83 33.93
CA TYR A 837 4.58 -2.79 34.34
C TYR A 837 4.05 -4.20 34.63
N THR A 838 2.98 -4.28 35.40
CA THR A 838 2.22 -5.50 35.62
C THR A 838 1.80 -6.10 34.28
N TYR A 839 2.02 -7.41 34.09
CA TYR A 839 1.66 -8.08 32.85
C TYR A 839 0.14 -8.14 32.68
N GLY A 840 -0.38 -7.34 31.74
CA GLY A 840 -1.79 -7.34 31.33
C GLY A 840 -2.04 -8.15 30.06
N GLY A 841 -0.98 -8.51 29.32
CA GLY A 841 -1.08 -9.20 28.03
C GLY A 841 -1.40 -8.29 26.85
N GLY A 842 -1.25 -6.97 27.02
CA GLY A 842 -1.36 -5.98 25.94
C GLY A 842 -0.22 -6.14 24.92
N ASN A 843 -0.48 -5.72 23.68
CA ASN A 843 0.44 -5.85 22.56
C ASN A 843 1.74 -5.04 22.76
N ASN A 844 1.65 -3.90 23.46
CA ASN A 844 2.77 -3.08 23.92
C ASN A 844 3.77 -3.78 24.89
N GLN A 845 3.45 -4.97 25.40
CA GLN A 845 4.28 -5.76 26.31
C GLN A 845 4.93 -6.99 25.64
N LEU A 846 4.78 -7.13 24.32
CA LEU A 846 5.15 -8.31 23.56
C LEU A 846 6.23 -8.00 22.53
N TRP A 847 7.16 -8.94 22.37
CA TRP A 847 8.42 -8.69 21.66
C TRP A 847 8.80 -9.84 20.73
N TYR A 848 9.30 -9.49 19.55
CA TYR A 848 10.06 -10.38 18.66
C TYR A 848 11.55 -10.15 18.83
N PHE A 849 12.32 -11.18 18.48
CA PHE A 849 13.78 -11.11 18.37
C PHE A 849 14.17 -11.36 16.93
N GLU A 850 14.87 -10.40 16.35
CA GLU A 850 15.39 -10.48 14.98
C GLU A 850 16.91 -10.59 15.04
N PRO A 851 17.51 -11.69 14.58
CA PRO A 851 18.94 -11.87 14.65
C PRO A 851 19.66 -10.83 13.77
N THR A 852 20.78 -10.35 14.27
CA THR A 852 21.75 -9.53 13.52
C THR A 852 23.12 -10.23 13.55
N SER A 853 24.12 -9.65 12.89
CA SER A 853 25.50 -10.15 12.96
C SER A 853 26.06 -10.22 14.39
N ASP A 854 25.62 -9.32 15.27
CA ASP A 854 26.22 -9.07 16.58
C ASP A 854 25.26 -9.32 17.76
N GLY A 855 24.03 -9.77 17.50
CA GLY A 855 23.02 -10.01 18.52
C GLY A 855 21.61 -10.08 17.96
N TYR A 856 20.68 -9.33 18.57
CA TYR A 856 19.30 -9.24 18.16
C TYR A 856 18.80 -7.79 18.17
N LEU A 857 17.93 -7.44 17.24
CA LEU A 857 16.97 -6.36 17.43
C LEU A 857 15.80 -6.92 18.25
N ILE A 858 15.33 -6.15 19.23
CA ILE A 858 14.15 -6.51 20.04
C ILE A 858 13.01 -5.61 19.59
N ARG A 859 12.05 -6.18 18.85
CA ARG A 859 10.96 -5.42 18.19
C ARG A 859 9.65 -5.55 18.95
N ASN A 860 8.98 -4.44 19.18
CA ASN A 860 7.63 -4.43 19.74
C ASN A 860 6.61 -5.01 18.75
N PHE A 861 5.66 -5.78 19.27
CA PHE A 861 4.63 -6.42 18.46
C PHE A 861 3.61 -5.44 17.85
N GLU A 862 3.24 -4.39 18.57
CA GLU A 862 2.15 -3.47 18.18
C GLU A 862 2.64 -2.43 17.19
N ASN A 863 3.60 -1.61 17.62
CA ASN A 863 4.02 -0.42 16.88
C ASN A 863 5.21 -0.69 15.95
N ARG A 864 5.75 -1.91 15.96
CA ARG A 864 6.85 -2.38 15.11
C ARG A 864 8.18 -1.62 15.28
N GLN A 865 8.30 -0.78 16.29
CA GLN A 865 9.56 -0.13 16.65
C GLN A 865 10.46 -1.09 17.42
N ILE A 866 11.76 -0.80 17.44
CA ILE A 866 12.78 -1.60 18.11
C ILE A 866 13.34 -0.90 19.33
N LEU A 867 13.83 -1.67 20.29
CA LEU A 867 14.49 -1.15 21.49
C LEU A 867 15.86 -0.56 21.15
N GLU A 868 16.14 0.63 21.66
CA GLU A 868 17.46 1.23 21.61
C GLU A 868 17.85 1.90 22.93
N VAL A 869 19.16 2.15 23.09
CA VAL A 869 19.63 3.14 24.06
C VAL A 869 19.57 4.51 23.40
N SER A 870 18.81 5.43 24.01
CA SER A 870 18.50 6.74 23.43
C SER A 870 19.77 7.48 22.97
N ASN A 871 19.75 7.98 21.74
CA ASN A 871 20.83 8.75 21.12
C ASN A 871 22.21 8.03 21.11
N GLY A 872 22.23 6.70 21.21
CA GLY A 872 23.47 5.93 21.26
C GLY A 872 24.34 6.21 22.50
N SER A 873 23.76 6.72 23.58
CA SER A 873 24.49 7.08 24.80
C SER A 873 25.22 5.88 25.43
N THR A 874 26.40 6.12 25.99
CA THR A 874 27.13 5.13 26.82
C THR A 874 27.11 5.48 28.31
N ALA A 875 26.33 6.50 28.70
CA ALA A 875 26.25 6.96 30.08
C ALA A 875 25.40 6.01 30.95
N ASN A 876 25.78 5.89 32.22
CA ASN A 876 25.00 5.15 33.21
C ASN A 876 23.65 5.82 33.40
N GLY A 877 22.57 5.03 33.36
CA GLY A 877 21.21 5.53 33.55
C GLY A 877 20.61 6.19 32.30
N ALA A 878 21.27 6.09 31.14
CA ALA A 878 20.63 6.48 29.89
C ALA A 878 19.37 5.63 29.66
N ALA A 879 18.30 6.28 29.21
CA ALA A 879 17.03 5.63 28.97
C ALA A 879 17.16 4.59 27.84
N ILE A 880 16.35 3.54 27.97
CA ILE A 880 16.02 2.65 26.86
C ILE A 880 14.66 3.11 26.35
N ASP A 881 14.55 3.36 25.05
CA ASP A 881 13.33 3.79 24.36
C ASP A 881 13.06 2.92 23.13
N GLN A 882 11.96 3.20 22.46
CA GLN A 882 11.61 2.61 21.18
C GLN A 882 11.94 3.56 20.03
N TRP A 883 12.49 3.01 18.95
CA TRP A 883 12.84 3.78 17.76
C TRP A 883 12.67 2.98 16.47
N MET A 884 12.72 3.65 15.32
CA MET A 884 12.71 2.96 14.03
C MET A 884 14.04 2.20 13.79
N PRO A 885 14.05 1.14 12.98
CA PRO A 885 15.29 0.43 12.64
C PRO A 885 16.27 1.29 11.84
N LEU A 886 17.45 1.54 12.41
CA LEU A 886 18.49 2.41 11.83
C LEU A 886 19.76 1.68 11.38
N ASN A 887 19.81 0.36 11.57
CA ASN A 887 21.03 -0.44 11.42
C ASN A 887 22.21 0.11 12.28
N GLN A 888 21.94 0.44 13.54
CA GLN A 888 22.93 1.00 14.48
C GLN A 888 23.19 0.06 15.67
N SER A 889 24.43 0.07 16.20
CA SER A 889 24.86 -0.82 17.28
C SER A 889 24.17 -0.56 18.63
N ASN A 890 23.62 0.64 18.86
CA ASN A 890 22.84 0.97 20.05
C ASN A 890 21.45 0.32 20.06
N GLN A 891 21.01 -0.24 18.93
CA GLN A 891 19.74 -0.94 18.75
C GLN A 891 19.92 -2.47 18.79
N ALA A 892 21.17 -2.94 18.83
CA ALA A 892 21.52 -4.36 18.90
C ALA A 892 21.80 -4.80 20.34
N TRP A 893 21.31 -5.99 20.69
CA TRP A 893 21.35 -6.54 22.04
C TRP A 893 21.86 -7.98 22.05
N THR A 894 22.75 -8.30 23.00
CA THR A 894 23.17 -9.68 23.28
C THR A 894 22.44 -10.22 24.51
N ILE A 895 22.11 -11.51 24.48
CA ILE A 895 21.46 -12.22 25.58
C ILE A 895 22.49 -13.19 26.18
N GLN A 896 22.76 -13.06 27.48
CA GLN A 896 23.85 -13.78 28.17
C GLN A 896 23.37 -14.51 29.43
#